data_AF-A0A2R6FUZ2-F1
#
_entry.id   AF-A0A2R6FUZ2-F1
#
_cell.length_a   1.000
_cell.length_b   1.000
_cell.length_c   1.000
_cell.angle_alpha   90.00
_cell.angle_beta   90.00
_cell.angle_gamma   90.00
#
_symmetry.space_group_name_H-M   'P 1'
#
loop_
_entity.id
_entity.type
_entity.pdbx_description
1 polymer ?
#
loop_
_entity_poly.entity_id
_entity_poly.type
_entity_poly.pdbx_seq_one_letter_code
_entity_poly.pdbx_strand_id
1 'polypeptide(L)'
;MAGTNHGDLPRRSAALSRRRFLSLAAVGTLAGVGGLASVEAQSAPEVIRLGGEIAGWQGRAPESIAGESNPTLNLEAGTTYRVVWENLDGRGHNFALLDGDGNVLERTEVMSEEGETQALEFTARGEMAEYVCEPHLTSMHGAIAFGDGSDGETTETPTEDESDPYIPAGSSVRIETIIDGGLVAPVDFEVPPGATDRRFVADRLGQVYLHTDDGLREEPYVDVSDRMAKIGGEKGLLGMTFHPDFQRNGRLFLRYSAPLADNAPDSLSHTEVLAEFTANDGSAAGASFVRRLLAVPQPQDTHNAGAVTFGPDGYLYIGMGDGGGAHDNNPGHVSDWYEDNEGGNGQDVRENLLGSVLRIDVDGEENGKPYAIPDGNPLVGKPGLNEQFAWGFRNPWRMGFSDGKLFVADVGQNGFEEVSIVTEDRNYGWNVREGTHCFKPGPEGSRNPPEECPSQLPSDVRNGERLIGPVIEYPHSYGGTGVGSAVIGGYVYENDAIESLEGKYVFGDFRKTKETETPTGSLFAATPTEEGLWELEELVIENRENGTVGAYVLAIGRDNDGGLYVLTTAETSGGRTGAVHRIRPPNDPQQESTISTTETTSTSDTATATAAETTQMAEPTQSATTAGTTPGATTTPNETTATNRTTTGSPTTATTSAAPATGTTATTTPTTVAATETETATATSDTETSTSGTTTGGGASTATEGGGVSGESSGSGPGFGALAALSGLALGVARLLADSDD
;
A
#
# COMPACT_ATOMS: atom_id res chain seq x y z
N MET A 1 -17.02 -72.39 -31.12
CA MET A 1 -17.80 -73.24 -32.05
C MET A 1 -18.81 -72.34 -32.76
N ALA A 2 -18.92 -72.51 -34.08
CA ALA A 2 -19.98 -72.13 -35.06
C ALA A 2 -21.09 -71.12 -34.62
N GLY A 3 -21.54 -70.17 -35.45
CA GLY A 3 -21.38 -69.95 -36.88
C GLY A 3 -22.22 -68.76 -37.37
N THR A 4 -21.90 -68.32 -38.59
CA THR A 4 -22.56 -67.44 -39.57
C THR A 4 -24.10 -67.64 -39.70
N ASN A 5 -24.96 -66.69 -40.14
CA ASN A 5 -24.92 -65.87 -41.36
C ASN A 5 -26.09 -64.84 -41.45
N HIS A 6 -25.87 -63.76 -42.23
CA HIS A 6 -26.74 -62.87 -43.08
C HIS A 6 -28.23 -62.63 -42.77
N GLY A 7 -28.89 -61.49 -43.03
CA GLY A 7 -28.71 -60.20 -43.75
C GLY A 7 -30.03 -59.42 -43.45
N ASP A 8 -30.18 -58.10 -43.49
CA ASP A 8 -30.14 -57.21 -44.64
C ASP A 8 -30.41 -55.77 -44.11
N LEU A 9 -29.83 -54.76 -44.76
CA LEU A 9 -30.09 -53.32 -44.59
C LEU A 9 -31.39 -52.93 -45.35
N PRO A 10 -32.08 -51.78 -45.11
CA PRO A 10 -31.42 -50.47 -45.06
C PRO A 10 -32.00 -49.34 -44.17
N ARG A 11 -31.17 -48.30 -44.04
CA ARG A 11 -31.40 -46.88 -43.69
C ARG A 11 -31.71 -46.52 -42.23
N ARG A 12 -30.64 -46.13 -41.53
CA ARG A 12 -30.65 -45.19 -40.40
C ARG A 12 -30.58 -43.74 -40.91
N SER A 13 -31.46 -42.88 -40.43
CA SER A 13 -31.30 -41.43 -40.43
C SER A 13 -30.61 -41.01 -39.13
N ALA A 14 -29.36 -40.53 -39.22
CA ALA A 14 -28.67 -39.82 -38.15
C ALA A 14 -28.35 -38.42 -38.68
N ALA A 15 -28.80 -37.39 -37.97
CA ALA A 15 -28.44 -36.01 -38.23
C ALA A 15 -27.15 -35.68 -37.49
N LEU A 16 -26.09 -35.37 -38.25
CA LEU A 16 -24.85 -34.78 -37.76
C LEU A 16 -24.35 -33.76 -38.80
N SER A 17 -23.83 -32.65 -38.26
CA SER A 17 -22.77 -31.78 -38.79
C SER A 17 -22.98 -31.10 -40.15
N ARG A 18 -22.95 -29.76 -40.15
CA ARG A 18 -22.67 -28.94 -41.33
C ARG A 18 -21.36 -28.16 -41.11
N ARG A 19 -20.25 -28.75 -41.56
CA ARG A 19 -19.07 -27.99 -41.98
C ARG A 19 -19.40 -27.27 -43.29
N ARG A 20 -19.16 -25.96 -43.36
CA ARG A 20 -19.07 -25.23 -44.64
C ARG A 20 -17.60 -24.92 -44.90
N PHE A 21 -17.09 -25.53 -45.97
CA PHE A 21 -15.82 -25.21 -46.64
C PHE A 21 -16.13 -24.34 -47.86
N LEU A 22 -15.25 -23.37 -48.19
CA LEU A 22 -14.90 -22.76 -49.51
C LEU A 22 -14.13 -21.46 -49.22
N SER A 23 -13.02 -21.04 -49.86
CA SER A 23 -12.34 -21.45 -51.10
C SER A 23 -10.86 -21.01 -51.09
N LEU A 24 -9.98 -21.82 -51.69
CA LEU A 24 -8.62 -21.48 -52.12
C LEU A 24 -8.64 -20.67 -53.44
N ALA A 25 -7.74 -19.70 -53.60
CA ALA A 25 -7.38 -19.12 -54.89
C ALA A 25 -5.95 -19.52 -55.28
N ALA A 26 -5.82 -20.07 -56.49
CA ALA A 26 -4.58 -20.57 -57.09
C ALA A 26 -3.89 -19.48 -57.93
N VAL A 27 -2.55 -19.46 -57.90
CA VAL A 27 -1.70 -18.63 -58.76
C VAL A 27 -1.67 -19.19 -60.18
N GLY A 28 -1.94 -18.34 -61.19
CA GLY A 28 -1.82 -18.67 -62.60
C GLY A 28 -1.22 -17.50 -63.39
N THR A 29 -0.11 -17.75 -64.07
CA THR A 29 0.53 -16.84 -65.04
C THR A 29 -0.22 -16.83 -66.38
N LEU A 30 -0.43 -15.66 -66.99
CA LEU A 30 -0.39 -15.46 -68.45
C LEU A 30 -0.40 -13.97 -68.84
N ALA A 31 0.41 -13.66 -69.85
CA ALA A 31 0.63 -12.34 -70.43
C ALA A 31 -0.47 -11.92 -71.43
N GLY A 32 -0.71 -10.60 -71.54
CA GLY A 32 -0.90 -9.95 -72.84
C GLY A 32 -2.24 -9.25 -73.17
N VAL A 33 -2.15 -7.92 -73.26
CA VAL A 33 -2.79 -6.99 -74.23
C VAL A 33 -4.23 -6.49 -73.99
N GLY A 34 -4.32 -5.27 -73.44
CA GLY A 34 -4.93 -4.10 -74.09
C GLY A 34 -6.45 -3.85 -73.98
N GLY A 35 -6.84 -2.82 -73.23
CA GLY A 35 -8.17 -2.19 -73.34
C GLY A 35 -8.55 -1.32 -72.15
N LEU A 36 -8.59 0.01 -72.35
CA LEU A 36 -8.78 1.08 -71.37
C LEU A 36 -10.12 1.05 -70.63
N ALA A 37 -10.07 1.00 -69.31
CA ALA A 37 -10.97 1.68 -68.39
C ALA A 37 -10.19 1.93 -67.10
N SER A 38 -10.10 3.18 -66.66
CA SER A 38 -9.51 3.55 -65.37
C SER A 38 -10.43 3.05 -64.25
N VAL A 39 -10.28 1.77 -63.91
CA VAL A 39 -10.66 1.25 -62.61
C VAL A 39 -9.45 1.55 -61.73
N GLU A 40 -9.60 2.40 -60.72
CA GLU A 40 -8.61 2.49 -59.65
C GLU A 40 -8.29 1.07 -59.21
N ALA A 41 -7.06 0.63 -59.45
CA ALA A 41 -6.61 -0.64 -58.96
C ALA A 41 -6.62 -0.53 -57.44
N GLN A 42 -7.70 -0.96 -56.79
CA GLN A 42 -7.69 -1.24 -55.36
C GLN A 42 -6.60 -2.30 -55.15
N SER A 43 -5.47 -1.86 -54.61
CA SER A 43 -4.42 -2.72 -54.09
C SER A 43 -5.07 -3.74 -53.16
N ALA A 44 -4.71 -5.03 -53.30
CA ALA A 44 -5.16 -6.04 -52.35
C ALA A 44 -4.69 -5.64 -50.94
N PRO A 45 -5.49 -5.88 -49.89
CA PRO A 45 -5.15 -5.40 -48.56
C PRO A 45 -3.85 -6.04 -48.08
N GLU A 46 -3.01 -5.24 -47.44
CA GLU A 46 -1.79 -5.74 -46.82
C GLU A 46 -2.14 -6.62 -45.61
N VAL A 47 -1.54 -7.81 -45.52
CA VAL A 47 -1.94 -8.82 -44.54
C VAL A 47 -0.99 -8.80 -43.34
N ILE A 48 -1.55 -8.51 -42.17
CA ILE A 48 -0.88 -8.63 -40.87
C ILE A 48 -1.33 -9.93 -40.23
N ARG A 49 -0.41 -10.68 -39.62
CA ARG A 49 -0.69 -11.93 -38.92
C ARG A 49 -0.21 -11.88 -37.49
N LEU A 50 -1.14 -12.21 -36.59
CA LEU A 50 -0.89 -12.28 -35.15
C LEU A 50 -1.29 -13.67 -34.61
N GLY A 51 -0.77 -14.02 -33.45
CA GLY A 51 -1.34 -15.04 -32.58
C GLY A 51 -1.77 -14.41 -31.26
N GLY A 52 -2.93 -14.78 -30.73
CA GLY A 52 -3.44 -14.26 -29.46
C GLY A 52 -3.33 -15.31 -28.36
N GLU A 53 -2.66 -14.97 -27.27
CA GLU A 53 -2.66 -15.70 -26.00
C GLU A 53 -2.65 -14.69 -24.84
N ILE A 54 -3.07 -15.09 -23.64
CA ILE A 54 -3.15 -14.21 -22.47
C ILE A 54 -1.81 -13.48 -22.20
N ALA A 55 -0.67 -14.07 -22.55
CA ALA A 55 0.63 -13.43 -22.38
C ALA A 55 0.86 -12.21 -23.30
N GLY A 56 0.15 -12.13 -24.43
CA GLY A 56 0.24 -11.02 -25.39
C GLY A 56 -0.10 -11.43 -26.82
N TRP A 57 -0.15 -10.43 -27.71
CA TRP A 57 -0.20 -10.66 -29.15
C TRP A 57 1.18 -11.08 -29.67
N GLN A 58 1.30 -12.24 -30.29
CA GLN A 58 2.52 -12.67 -30.97
C GLN A 58 2.50 -12.21 -32.43
N GLY A 59 3.43 -11.35 -32.82
CA GLY A 59 3.62 -11.01 -34.22
C GLY A 59 4.12 -12.21 -35.04
N ARG A 60 3.52 -12.46 -36.21
CA ARG A 60 3.86 -13.60 -37.08
C ARG A 60 4.19 -13.19 -38.51
N ALA A 61 3.52 -12.18 -39.05
CA ALA A 61 3.84 -11.60 -40.35
C ALA A 61 3.28 -10.16 -40.44
N PRO A 62 3.92 -9.22 -41.14
CA PRO A 62 5.16 -9.33 -41.91
C PRO A 62 6.39 -9.68 -41.04
N GLU A 63 7.53 -9.99 -41.68
CA GLU A 63 8.77 -10.39 -40.98
C GLU A 63 9.24 -9.31 -39.98
N SER A 64 8.92 -8.04 -40.23
CA SER A 64 9.23 -6.92 -39.36
C SER A 64 8.55 -6.96 -37.99
N ILE A 65 7.52 -7.77 -37.79
CA ILE A 65 6.87 -7.97 -36.49
C ILE A 65 7.01 -9.41 -35.99
N ALA A 66 7.66 -10.29 -36.76
CA ALA A 66 7.67 -11.72 -36.47
C ALA A 66 8.48 -12.03 -35.19
N GLY A 67 7.84 -12.68 -34.22
CA GLY A 67 8.45 -13.05 -32.94
C GLY A 67 8.40 -11.95 -31.87
N GLU A 68 7.86 -10.78 -32.19
CA GLU A 68 7.62 -9.71 -31.22
C GLU A 68 6.34 -9.97 -30.41
N SER A 69 6.37 -9.59 -29.14
CA SER A 69 5.19 -9.55 -28.28
C SER A 69 4.59 -8.14 -28.34
N ASN A 70 3.28 -8.05 -28.59
CA ASN A 70 2.55 -6.81 -28.77
C ASN A 70 3.20 -5.84 -29.80
N PRO A 71 3.48 -6.32 -31.03
CA PRO A 71 4.21 -5.52 -32.01
C PRO A 71 3.51 -4.21 -32.37
N THR A 72 4.27 -3.15 -32.57
CA THR A 72 3.68 -1.92 -33.15
C THR A 72 3.31 -2.17 -34.61
N LEU A 73 2.04 -1.92 -34.96
CA LEU A 73 1.58 -2.00 -36.34
C LEU A 73 1.88 -0.68 -37.04
N ASN A 74 2.94 -0.67 -37.84
CA ASN A 74 3.28 0.46 -38.70
C ASN A 74 2.39 0.43 -39.95
N LEU A 75 1.46 1.36 -40.04
CA LEU A 75 0.47 1.47 -41.10
C LEU A 75 0.70 2.71 -41.96
N GLU A 76 0.20 2.69 -43.19
CA GLU A 76 0.16 3.87 -44.06
C GLU A 76 -1.27 4.40 -44.12
N ALA A 77 -1.46 5.70 -43.84
CA ALA A 77 -2.78 6.31 -43.82
C ALA A 77 -3.44 6.22 -45.21
N GLY A 78 -4.68 5.73 -45.26
CA GLY A 78 -5.41 5.48 -46.49
C GLY A 78 -5.15 4.10 -47.13
N THR A 79 -4.22 3.31 -46.59
CA THR A 79 -3.99 1.91 -47.03
C THR A 79 -4.96 0.97 -46.31
N THR A 80 -5.52 0.00 -47.06
CA THR A 80 -6.37 -1.04 -46.49
C THR A 80 -5.52 -2.21 -46.01
N TYR A 81 -5.70 -2.59 -44.75
CA TYR A 81 -5.04 -3.71 -44.10
C TYR A 81 -6.04 -4.80 -43.78
N ARG A 82 -5.55 -6.03 -43.70
CA ARG A 82 -6.28 -7.17 -43.17
C ARG A 82 -5.45 -7.84 -42.09
N VAL A 83 -5.84 -7.66 -40.84
CA VAL A 83 -5.29 -8.42 -39.72
C VAL A 83 -5.96 -9.79 -39.68
N VAL A 84 -5.15 -10.84 -39.65
CA VAL A 84 -5.59 -12.24 -39.47
C VAL A 84 -4.92 -12.78 -38.22
N TRP A 85 -5.69 -13.17 -37.22
CA TRP A 85 -5.13 -13.64 -35.95
C TRP A 85 -5.64 -15.04 -35.59
N GLU A 86 -4.80 -15.82 -34.91
CA GLU A 86 -5.08 -17.18 -34.43
C GLU A 86 -5.12 -17.20 -32.91
N ASN A 87 -6.13 -17.83 -32.30
CA ASN A 87 -6.17 -18.07 -30.86
C ASN A 87 -5.20 -19.20 -30.49
N LEU A 88 -4.21 -18.93 -29.64
CA LEU A 88 -3.12 -19.86 -29.32
C LEU A 88 -3.31 -20.63 -28.01
N ASP A 89 -4.26 -20.23 -27.16
CA ASP A 89 -4.40 -20.79 -25.80
C ASP A 89 -5.83 -21.23 -25.46
N GLY A 90 -6.78 -21.07 -26.39
CA GLY A 90 -8.19 -21.44 -26.22
C GLY A 90 -8.95 -20.57 -25.21
N ARG A 91 -8.42 -19.39 -24.87
CA ARG A 91 -9.10 -18.41 -24.01
C ARG A 91 -9.90 -17.43 -24.85
N GLY A 92 -10.80 -16.68 -24.22
CA GLY A 92 -11.67 -15.73 -24.92
C GLY A 92 -10.88 -14.53 -25.41
N HIS A 93 -10.70 -14.40 -26.72
CA HIS A 93 -9.95 -13.30 -27.34
C HIS A 93 -10.75 -12.61 -28.44
N ASN A 94 -10.54 -11.31 -28.60
CA ASN A 94 -10.92 -10.59 -29.82
C ASN A 94 -9.82 -9.62 -30.22
N PHE A 95 -9.93 -9.03 -31.42
CA PHE A 95 -9.04 -7.96 -31.87
C PHE A 95 -9.87 -6.70 -32.09
N ALA A 96 -9.54 -5.62 -31.40
CA ALA A 96 -10.20 -4.33 -31.49
C ALA A 96 -9.19 -3.23 -31.81
N LEU A 97 -9.57 -2.28 -32.66
CA LEU A 97 -8.81 -1.06 -32.98
C LEU A 97 -9.42 0.10 -32.19
N LEU A 98 -8.57 0.88 -31.53
CA LEU A 98 -8.97 2.01 -30.68
C LEU A 98 -8.41 3.32 -31.24
N ASP A 99 -9.10 4.42 -30.95
CA ASP A 99 -8.56 5.77 -31.15
C ASP A 99 -7.70 6.24 -29.97
N GLY A 100 -7.09 7.42 -30.10
CA GLY A 100 -6.23 8.02 -29.06
C GLY A 100 -6.95 8.38 -27.75
N ASP A 101 -8.29 8.37 -27.74
CA ASP A 101 -9.11 8.57 -26.55
C ASP A 101 -9.61 7.21 -25.97
N GLY A 102 -9.18 6.09 -26.55
CA GLY A 102 -9.53 4.73 -26.14
C GLY A 102 -10.88 4.23 -26.65
N ASN A 103 -11.55 4.94 -27.56
CA ASN A 103 -12.83 4.49 -28.11
C ASN A 103 -12.61 3.40 -29.16
N VAL A 104 -13.44 2.34 -29.12
CA VAL A 104 -13.37 1.25 -30.09
C VAL A 104 -13.90 1.71 -31.45
N LEU A 105 -13.01 1.71 -32.45
CA LEU A 105 -13.31 2.05 -33.83
C LEU A 105 -13.90 0.86 -34.59
N GLU A 106 -13.20 -0.28 -34.55
CA GLU A 106 -13.60 -1.53 -35.22
C GLU A 106 -13.16 -2.73 -34.37
N ARG A 107 -13.88 -3.85 -34.44
CA ARG A 107 -13.54 -5.05 -33.65
C ARG A 107 -13.97 -6.35 -34.31
N THR A 108 -13.35 -7.44 -33.88
CA THR A 108 -13.82 -8.81 -34.15
C THR A 108 -14.68 -9.34 -32.99
N GLU A 109 -15.39 -10.45 -33.22
CA GLU A 109 -16.13 -11.16 -32.16
C GLU A 109 -15.15 -11.93 -31.26
N VAL A 110 -15.54 -12.16 -30.00
CA VAL A 110 -14.76 -12.99 -29.08
C VAL A 110 -14.83 -14.46 -29.51
N MET A 111 -13.67 -15.09 -29.67
CA MET A 111 -13.55 -16.54 -29.87
C MET A 111 -12.80 -17.21 -28.71
N SER A 112 -13.10 -18.49 -28.47
CA SER A 112 -12.51 -19.25 -27.35
C SER A 112 -12.11 -20.68 -27.75
N GLU A 113 -11.89 -20.95 -29.03
CA GLU A 113 -11.38 -22.25 -29.52
C GLU A 113 -9.90 -22.11 -29.92
N GLU A 114 -9.02 -22.93 -29.34
CA GLU A 114 -7.60 -22.97 -29.68
C GLU A 114 -7.41 -23.36 -31.16
N GLY A 115 -6.60 -22.59 -31.88
CA GLY A 115 -6.36 -22.73 -33.33
C GLY A 115 -7.44 -22.10 -34.22
N GLU A 116 -8.50 -21.52 -33.65
CA GLU A 116 -9.48 -20.75 -34.42
C GLU A 116 -8.85 -19.43 -34.92
N THR A 117 -9.28 -18.96 -36.10
CA THR A 117 -8.78 -17.73 -36.72
C THR A 117 -9.90 -16.79 -37.10
N GLN A 118 -9.71 -15.49 -36.86
CA GLN A 118 -10.58 -14.42 -37.34
C GLN A 118 -9.76 -13.39 -38.10
N ALA A 119 -10.44 -12.53 -38.86
CA ALA A 119 -9.81 -11.45 -39.59
C ALA A 119 -10.64 -10.18 -39.51
N LEU A 120 -9.95 -9.05 -39.41
CA LEU A 120 -10.51 -7.70 -39.50
C LEU A 120 -9.87 -7.00 -40.70
N GLU A 121 -10.69 -6.50 -41.62
CA GLU A 121 -10.23 -5.67 -42.75
C GLU A 121 -10.66 -4.23 -42.49
N PHE A 122 -9.70 -3.32 -42.48
CA PHE A 122 -9.92 -1.92 -42.15
C PHE A 122 -9.03 -1.02 -43.02
N THR A 123 -9.43 0.23 -43.18
CA THR A 123 -8.58 1.25 -43.83
C THR A 123 -7.93 2.08 -42.75
N ALA A 124 -6.59 2.14 -42.76
CA ALA A 124 -5.84 2.83 -41.72
C ALA A 124 -6.10 4.34 -41.79
N ARG A 125 -6.46 4.94 -40.64
CA ARG A 125 -6.77 6.37 -40.50
C ARG A 125 -5.98 6.91 -39.31
N GLY A 126 -5.55 8.17 -39.38
CA GLY A 126 -4.72 8.79 -38.34
C GLY A 126 -5.36 8.90 -36.95
N GLU A 127 -6.66 8.58 -36.82
CA GLU A 127 -7.33 8.46 -35.52
C GLU A 127 -7.03 7.14 -34.81
N MET A 128 -6.62 6.09 -35.54
CA MET A 128 -6.27 4.78 -34.97
C MET A 128 -4.95 4.88 -34.21
N ALA A 129 -4.97 4.55 -32.92
CA ALA A 129 -3.80 4.66 -32.05
C ALA A 129 -3.34 3.30 -31.53
N GLU A 130 -4.27 2.38 -31.28
CA GLU A 130 -3.95 1.13 -30.60
C GLU A 130 -4.78 -0.03 -31.13
N TYR A 131 -4.32 -1.25 -30.84
CA TYR A 131 -5.09 -2.47 -31.02
C TYR A 131 -5.00 -3.35 -29.77
N VAL A 132 -6.12 -3.96 -29.39
CA VAL A 132 -6.25 -4.66 -28.11
C VAL A 132 -7.06 -5.94 -28.24
N CYS A 133 -6.91 -6.81 -27.25
CA CYS A 133 -7.90 -7.81 -26.89
C CYS A 133 -8.69 -7.26 -25.70
N GLU A 134 -9.98 -6.96 -25.90
CA GLU A 134 -10.83 -6.35 -24.86
C GLU A 134 -10.93 -7.21 -23.59
N PRO A 135 -10.99 -8.57 -23.66
CA PRO A 135 -10.90 -9.41 -22.47
C PRO A 135 -9.56 -9.39 -21.72
N HIS A 136 -8.48 -8.87 -22.32
CA HIS A 136 -7.11 -8.97 -21.79
C HIS A 136 -6.31 -7.67 -22.05
N LEU A 137 -6.91 -6.50 -21.78
CA LEU A 137 -6.34 -5.19 -22.08
C LEU A 137 -4.94 -4.95 -21.48
N THR A 138 -4.65 -5.55 -20.32
CA THR A 138 -3.37 -5.36 -19.62
C THR A 138 -2.19 -6.07 -20.31
N SER A 139 -2.44 -7.14 -21.06
CA SER A 139 -1.37 -7.99 -21.61
C SER A 139 -1.40 -8.11 -23.12
N MET A 140 -2.57 -7.99 -23.75
CA MET A 140 -2.78 -8.14 -25.19
C MET A 140 -3.16 -6.80 -25.80
N HIS A 141 -2.23 -5.86 -25.77
CA HIS A 141 -2.37 -4.48 -26.25
C HIS A 141 -1.12 -4.12 -27.02
N GLY A 142 -1.27 -3.52 -28.21
CA GLY A 142 -0.15 -3.01 -29.01
C GLY A 142 -0.48 -1.70 -29.73
N ALA A 143 0.55 -0.94 -30.08
CA ALA A 143 0.40 0.38 -30.68
C ALA A 143 0.19 0.32 -32.20
N ILE A 144 -0.39 1.38 -32.76
CA ILE A 144 -0.50 1.65 -34.19
C ILE A 144 0.26 2.94 -34.49
N ALA A 145 1.19 2.89 -35.44
CA ALA A 145 1.98 4.03 -35.88
C ALA A 145 1.77 4.29 -37.37
N PHE A 146 1.92 5.55 -37.80
CA PHE A 146 1.82 5.94 -39.21
C PHE A 146 3.16 6.42 -39.77
N GLY A 147 3.67 5.77 -40.82
CA GLY A 147 4.92 6.17 -41.49
C GLY A 147 4.74 7.38 -42.41
N ASP A 148 5.65 8.35 -42.36
CA ASP A 148 5.66 9.54 -43.22
C ASP A 148 6.37 9.27 -44.56
N GLY A 149 5.59 9.03 -45.61
CA GLY A 149 6.14 9.07 -46.96
C GLY A 149 6.54 10.50 -47.35
N SER A 150 7.83 10.87 -47.31
CA SER A 150 8.54 11.56 -48.42
C SER A 150 9.96 12.03 -48.09
N ASP A 151 10.77 12.06 -49.15
CA ASP A 151 12.20 12.36 -49.21
C ASP A 151 12.64 13.72 -48.62
N GLY A 152 13.62 13.67 -47.71
CA GLY A 152 14.88 14.41 -47.76
C GLY A 152 14.87 15.94 -47.83
N GLU A 153 14.86 16.59 -46.67
CA GLU A 153 15.67 17.79 -46.44
C GLU A 153 16.09 17.88 -44.97
N THR A 154 17.40 17.87 -44.74
CA THR A 154 18.06 17.85 -43.42
C THR A 154 17.67 19.05 -42.58
N THR A 155 16.82 18.82 -41.58
CA THR A 155 16.69 19.71 -40.41
C THR A 155 16.83 18.80 -39.20
N GLU A 156 17.65 19.22 -38.25
CA GLU A 156 18.12 18.45 -37.10
C GLU A 156 17.03 17.57 -36.49
N THR A 157 17.29 16.26 -36.44
CA THR A 157 16.43 15.26 -35.79
C THR A 157 16.26 15.66 -34.33
N PRO A 158 15.04 15.99 -33.85
CA PRO A 158 14.76 15.91 -32.42
C PRO A 158 14.87 14.43 -32.07
N THR A 159 15.81 14.09 -31.20
CA THR A 159 15.75 12.86 -30.42
C THR A 159 14.55 12.97 -29.48
N GLU A 160 13.53 12.14 -29.66
CA GLU A 160 12.42 11.77 -28.74
C GLU A 160 11.40 10.99 -29.61
N ASP A 161 10.69 9.95 -29.17
CA ASP A 161 9.96 9.81 -27.91
C ASP A 161 10.61 8.87 -26.89
N GLU A 162 11.06 9.45 -25.78
CA GLU A 162 10.60 8.92 -24.50
C GLU A 162 9.13 9.35 -24.39
N SER A 163 8.21 8.40 -24.20
CA SER A 163 6.83 8.77 -23.86
C SER A 163 6.86 9.70 -22.65
N ASP A 164 6.18 10.85 -22.71
CA ASP A 164 6.09 11.77 -21.57
C ASP A 164 5.75 10.99 -20.28
N PRO A 165 6.50 11.18 -19.19
CA PRO A 165 6.24 10.45 -17.95
C PRO A 165 4.85 10.83 -17.43
N TYR A 166 4.10 9.84 -16.90
CA TYR A 166 2.76 10.08 -16.34
C TYR A 166 2.76 11.18 -15.28
N ILE A 167 3.77 11.17 -14.41
CA ILE A 167 4.03 12.24 -13.44
C ILE A 167 5.19 13.07 -13.99
N PRO A 168 4.98 14.36 -14.33
CA PRO A 168 6.05 15.21 -14.81
C PRO A 168 7.08 15.48 -13.71
N ALA A 169 8.33 15.71 -14.11
CA ALA A 169 9.37 16.18 -13.19
C ALA A 169 9.01 17.57 -12.62
N GLY A 170 9.22 17.74 -11.32
CA GLY A 170 8.82 18.90 -10.54
C GLY A 170 9.97 19.64 -9.89
N SER A 171 9.69 20.15 -8.69
CA SER A 171 10.66 20.91 -7.89
C SER A 171 11.92 20.10 -7.57
N SER A 172 13.08 20.75 -7.63
CA SER A 172 14.35 20.19 -7.17
C SER A 172 14.50 20.30 -5.65
N VAL A 173 15.05 19.26 -5.04
CA VAL A 173 15.47 19.24 -3.62
C VAL A 173 16.79 18.48 -3.49
N ARG A 174 17.40 18.55 -2.30
CA ARG A 174 18.45 17.62 -1.89
C ARG A 174 18.02 16.85 -0.65
N ILE A 175 18.59 15.67 -0.44
CA ILE A 175 18.40 14.91 0.80
C ILE A 175 19.72 14.81 1.57
N GLU A 176 19.69 15.20 2.84
CA GLU A 176 20.83 15.17 3.76
C GLU A 176 20.67 14.00 4.74
N THR A 177 21.53 12.99 4.64
CA THR A 177 21.52 11.85 5.57
C THR A 177 21.88 12.33 6.98
N ILE A 178 20.97 12.12 7.94
CA ILE A 178 21.21 12.41 9.36
C ILE A 178 21.41 11.12 10.19
N ILE A 179 20.88 10.00 9.71
CA ILE A 179 21.12 8.67 10.27
C ILE A 179 21.53 7.78 9.10
N ASP A 180 22.73 7.22 9.17
CA ASP A 180 23.30 6.35 8.15
C ASP A 180 23.61 4.97 8.75
N GLY A 181 22.65 4.05 8.64
CA GLY A 181 22.73 2.74 9.25
C GLY A 181 22.37 2.73 10.74
N GLY A 182 22.55 1.56 11.38
CA GLY A 182 22.11 1.34 12.75
C GLY A 182 20.61 1.03 12.87
N LEU A 183 19.85 1.18 11.79
CA LEU A 183 18.43 0.81 11.68
C LEU A 183 18.27 -0.29 10.62
N VAL A 184 17.20 -1.07 10.68
CA VAL A 184 16.86 -2.12 9.70
C VAL A 184 15.72 -1.65 8.80
N ALA A 185 14.56 -1.36 9.38
CA ALA A 185 13.40 -0.88 8.64
C ALA A 185 12.74 0.24 9.45
N PRO A 186 13.24 1.48 9.36
CA PRO A 186 12.61 2.62 10.02
C PRO A 186 11.27 2.92 9.35
N VAL A 187 10.19 2.68 10.09
CA VAL A 187 8.82 2.78 9.57
C VAL A 187 8.07 3.97 10.14
N ASP A 188 8.55 4.62 11.21
CA ASP A 188 7.91 5.82 11.75
C ASP A 188 8.93 6.80 12.33
N PHE A 189 8.57 8.08 12.32
CA PHE A 189 9.41 9.17 12.79
C PHE A 189 8.60 10.20 13.55
N GLU A 190 8.98 10.47 14.79
CA GLU A 190 8.26 11.38 15.67
C GLU A 190 9.21 12.34 16.37
N VAL A 191 8.75 13.59 16.49
CA VAL A 191 9.40 14.63 17.30
C VAL A 191 8.40 15.00 18.41
N PRO A 192 8.77 14.87 19.70
CA PRO A 192 7.86 15.24 20.77
C PRO A 192 7.41 16.70 20.64
N PRO A 193 6.14 17.03 20.95
CA PRO A 193 5.66 18.40 20.89
C PRO A 193 6.58 19.38 21.64
N GLY A 194 7.04 20.42 20.94
CA GLY A 194 7.92 21.46 21.47
C GLY A 194 9.41 21.08 21.61
N ALA A 195 9.83 19.89 21.18
CA ALA A 195 11.25 19.51 21.11
C ALA A 195 11.88 19.96 19.77
N THR A 196 13.17 20.31 19.79
CA THR A 196 13.92 20.73 18.59
C THR A 196 15.13 19.83 18.30
N ASP A 197 15.63 19.13 19.31
CA ASP A 197 16.89 18.38 19.31
C ASP A 197 16.69 16.86 19.50
N ARG A 198 15.45 16.40 19.69
CA ARG A 198 15.13 14.98 19.93
C ARG A 198 14.22 14.45 18.84
N ARG A 199 14.69 13.44 18.13
CA ARG A 199 13.98 12.75 17.05
C ARG A 199 13.89 11.27 17.41
N PHE A 200 12.74 10.66 17.22
CA PHE A 200 12.50 9.26 17.55
C PHE A 200 12.16 8.49 16.28
N VAL A 201 12.76 7.32 16.13
CA VAL A 201 12.59 6.48 14.95
C VAL A 201 12.12 5.11 15.38
N ALA A 202 10.91 4.73 14.95
CA ALA A 202 10.39 3.39 15.16
C ALA A 202 10.94 2.45 14.08
N ASP A 203 11.69 1.44 14.51
CA ASP A 203 12.17 0.37 13.66
C ASP A 203 11.22 -0.82 13.76
N ARG A 204 10.87 -1.40 12.62
CA ARG A 204 9.88 -2.49 12.51
C ARG A 204 10.21 -3.68 13.41
N LEU A 205 11.48 -3.87 13.77
CA LEU A 205 11.95 -4.93 14.66
C LEU A 205 11.49 -4.80 16.12
N GLY A 206 10.83 -3.71 16.50
CA GLY A 206 10.28 -3.52 17.84
C GLY A 206 11.01 -2.47 18.68
N GLN A 207 12.05 -1.85 18.13
CA GLN A 207 12.83 -0.82 18.81
C GLN A 207 12.41 0.57 18.36
N VAL A 208 12.31 1.50 19.31
CA VAL A 208 12.31 2.94 19.01
C VAL A 208 13.65 3.50 19.41
N TYR A 209 14.35 4.16 18.49
CA TYR A 209 15.64 4.78 18.74
C TYR A 209 15.51 6.29 18.95
N LEU A 210 16.38 6.86 19.78
CA LEU A 210 16.52 8.30 19.97
C LEU A 210 17.71 8.80 19.16
N HIS A 211 17.49 9.82 18.34
CA HIS A 211 18.51 10.58 17.65
C HIS A 211 18.57 12.01 18.20
N THR A 212 19.77 12.48 18.50
CA THR A 212 20.06 13.84 18.97
C THR A 212 21.20 14.46 18.17
N ASP A 213 21.68 15.62 18.56
CA ASP A 213 22.87 16.23 17.94
C ASP A 213 24.15 15.40 18.16
N ASP A 214 24.17 14.51 19.17
CA ASP A 214 25.23 13.52 19.39
C ASP A 214 25.10 12.30 18.46
N GLY A 215 24.08 12.26 17.60
CA GLY A 215 23.79 11.16 16.67
C GLY A 215 22.73 10.19 17.19
N LEU A 216 22.64 9.03 16.53
CA LEU A 216 21.74 7.94 16.90
C LEU A 216 22.26 7.22 18.14
N ARG A 217 21.41 7.10 19.17
CA ARG A 217 21.75 6.36 20.40
C ARG A 217 21.81 4.86 20.12
N GLU A 218 22.87 4.20 20.58
CA GLU A 218 23.06 2.75 20.41
C GLU A 218 21.95 1.92 21.09
N GLU A 219 21.61 2.28 22.32
CA GLU A 219 20.55 1.61 23.09
C GLU A 219 19.16 2.16 22.72
N PRO A 220 18.17 1.29 22.44
CA PRO A 220 16.83 1.74 22.07
C PRO A 220 16.17 2.50 23.23
N TYR A 221 15.39 3.53 22.91
CA TYR A 221 14.57 4.29 23.85
C TYR A 221 13.48 3.41 24.47
N VAL A 222 12.87 2.55 23.67
CA VAL A 222 11.94 1.52 24.11
C VAL A 222 12.04 0.33 23.19
N ASP A 223 11.91 -0.88 23.75
CA ASP A 223 11.93 -2.14 23.03
C ASP A 223 10.69 -2.97 23.38
N VAL A 224 9.90 -3.30 22.36
CA VAL A 224 8.69 -4.13 22.45
C VAL A 224 8.84 -5.46 21.72
N SER A 225 10.03 -5.85 21.25
CA SER A 225 10.27 -7.09 20.49
C SER A 225 9.79 -8.34 21.24
N ASP A 226 9.99 -8.42 22.57
CA ASP A 226 9.51 -9.51 23.42
C ASP A 226 7.97 -9.60 23.54
N ARG A 227 7.25 -8.57 23.07
CA ARG A 227 5.76 -8.51 23.07
C ARG A 227 5.18 -8.78 21.69
N MET A 228 6.02 -8.93 20.66
CA MET A 228 5.59 -9.02 19.28
C MET A 228 5.38 -10.46 18.82
N ALA A 229 4.48 -10.63 17.87
CA ALA A 229 4.42 -11.84 17.07
C ALA A 229 5.71 -11.97 16.26
N LYS A 230 6.00 -13.19 15.81
CA LYS A 230 7.11 -13.41 14.88
C LYS A 230 6.94 -12.51 13.65
N ILE A 231 7.98 -11.74 13.33
CA ILE A 231 8.00 -10.86 12.16
C ILE A 231 7.85 -11.69 10.88
N GLY A 232 7.04 -11.16 9.94
CA GLY A 232 6.70 -11.74 8.65
C GLY A 232 5.44 -11.07 8.09
N GLY A 233 5.26 -11.06 6.76
CA GLY A 233 4.28 -10.20 6.12
C GLY A 233 4.60 -8.74 6.41
N GLU A 234 3.60 -7.99 6.88
CA GLU A 234 3.72 -6.61 7.36
C GLU A 234 3.94 -6.51 8.87
N LYS A 235 3.81 -7.61 9.62
CA LYS A 235 3.86 -7.60 11.11
C LYS A 235 5.10 -6.91 11.66
N GLY A 236 4.96 -6.12 12.71
CA GLY A 236 6.08 -5.37 13.28
C GLY A 236 5.67 -4.40 14.38
N LEU A 237 6.60 -3.55 14.81
CA LEU A 237 6.26 -2.22 15.35
C LEU A 237 5.95 -1.33 14.15
N LEU A 238 4.73 -0.79 14.07
CA LEU A 238 4.22 -0.12 12.87
C LEU A 238 3.89 1.34 13.09
N GLY A 239 3.61 1.76 14.32
CA GLY A 239 3.29 3.15 14.59
C GLY A 239 3.79 3.62 15.95
N MET A 240 4.13 4.89 16.04
CA MET A 240 4.26 5.59 17.31
C MET A 240 3.68 7.00 17.25
N THR A 241 3.26 7.52 18.40
CA THR A 241 2.95 8.95 18.53
C THR A 241 3.16 9.39 19.98
N PHE A 242 3.53 10.67 20.15
CA PHE A 242 3.54 11.29 21.47
C PHE A 242 2.16 11.85 21.80
N HIS A 243 1.81 11.86 23.10
CA HIS A 243 0.66 12.61 23.57
C HIS A 243 0.87 14.12 23.33
N PRO A 244 -0.16 14.92 22.99
CA PRO A 244 -0.01 16.37 22.80
C PRO A 244 0.61 17.07 24.03
N ASP A 245 0.18 16.65 25.23
CA ASP A 245 0.77 17.07 26.53
C ASP A 245 2.02 16.28 26.98
N PHE A 246 2.79 15.66 26.07
CA PHE A 246 3.95 14.81 26.41
C PHE A 246 4.94 15.49 27.38
N GLN A 247 5.19 16.80 27.21
CA GLN A 247 6.08 17.56 28.09
C GLN A 247 5.62 17.59 29.56
N ARG A 248 4.34 17.33 29.81
CA ARG A 248 3.74 17.33 31.15
C ARG A 248 3.50 15.93 31.69
N ASN A 249 3.10 14.99 30.83
CA ASN A 249 2.65 13.67 31.25
C ASN A 249 3.58 12.52 30.85
N GLY A 250 4.55 12.76 29.96
CA GLY A 250 5.49 11.75 29.48
C GLY A 250 4.87 10.61 28.67
N ARG A 251 3.60 10.72 28.24
CA ARG A 251 2.85 9.64 27.59
C ARG A 251 3.17 9.52 26.11
N LEU A 252 3.46 8.31 25.67
CA LEU A 252 3.63 7.96 24.26
C LEU A 252 2.91 6.65 23.98
N PHE A 253 2.57 6.43 22.72
CA PHE A 253 1.79 5.28 22.29
C PHE A 253 2.53 4.54 21.20
N LEU A 254 2.58 3.22 21.31
CA LEU A 254 3.17 2.34 20.30
C LEU A 254 2.09 1.41 19.77
N ARG A 255 2.14 1.17 18.46
CA ARG A 255 1.28 0.21 17.79
C ARG A 255 2.12 -0.91 17.18
N TYR A 256 1.85 -2.14 17.57
CA TYR A 256 2.62 -3.31 17.15
C TYR A 256 1.78 -4.57 17.02
N SER A 257 2.26 -5.49 16.18
CA SER A 257 1.68 -6.82 15.98
C SER A 257 2.08 -7.76 17.12
N ALA A 258 1.15 -8.13 17.99
CA ALA A 258 1.33 -9.05 19.12
C ALA A 258 0.87 -10.48 18.79
N PRO A 259 1.35 -11.51 19.50
CA PRO A 259 0.82 -12.86 19.37
C PRO A 259 -0.68 -12.91 19.70
N LEU A 260 -1.38 -13.86 19.08
CA LEU A 260 -2.77 -14.16 19.44
C LEU A 260 -2.88 -14.59 20.91
N ALA A 261 -4.04 -14.33 21.52
CA ALA A 261 -4.38 -14.94 22.80
C ALA A 261 -4.50 -16.47 22.65
N ASP A 262 -4.21 -17.22 23.72
CA ASP A 262 -4.18 -18.70 23.72
C ASP A 262 -5.48 -19.36 23.21
N ASN A 263 -6.61 -18.66 23.28
CA ASN A 263 -7.93 -19.12 22.88
C ASN A 263 -8.46 -18.48 21.58
N ALA A 264 -7.63 -17.71 20.87
CA ALA A 264 -8.02 -17.15 19.59
C ALA A 264 -8.14 -18.26 18.52
N PRO A 265 -9.02 -18.10 17.52
CA PRO A 265 -9.08 -19.02 16.39
C PRO A 265 -7.74 -19.13 15.65
N ASP A 266 -7.33 -20.36 15.31
CA ASP A 266 -6.12 -20.63 14.52
C ASP A 266 -6.16 -20.01 13.10
N SER A 267 -7.34 -19.56 12.65
CA SER A 267 -7.53 -18.88 11.37
C SER A 267 -7.07 -17.43 11.36
N LEU A 268 -6.71 -16.87 12.53
CA LEU A 268 -6.18 -15.52 12.64
C LEU A 268 -4.65 -15.54 12.59
N SER A 269 -4.07 -14.42 12.19
CA SER A 269 -2.62 -14.29 12.02
C SER A 269 -1.93 -13.77 13.29
N HIS A 270 -2.45 -12.67 13.84
CA HIS A 270 -1.89 -11.97 15.00
C HIS A 270 -2.92 -11.02 15.60
N THR A 271 -2.54 -10.28 16.64
CA THR A 271 -3.36 -9.20 17.21
C THR A 271 -2.64 -7.87 17.06
N GLU A 272 -3.25 -6.90 16.40
CA GLU A 272 -2.77 -5.52 16.41
C GLU A 272 -3.05 -4.89 17.77
N VAL A 273 -2.00 -4.39 18.42
CA VAL A 273 -2.08 -3.80 19.76
C VAL A 273 -1.65 -2.34 19.71
N LEU A 274 -2.53 -1.46 20.18
CA LEU A 274 -2.18 -0.11 20.59
C LEU A 274 -1.90 -0.13 22.11
N ALA A 275 -0.73 0.35 22.51
CA ALA A 275 -0.33 0.38 23.92
C ALA A 275 0.22 1.74 24.33
N GLU A 276 -0.07 2.10 25.58
CA GLU A 276 0.43 3.29 26.24
C GLU A 276 1.72 2.98 27.01
N PHE A 277 2.68 3.88 26.88
CA PHE A 277 3.95 3.89 27.60
C PHE A 277 4.14 5.25 28.26
N THR A 278 4.97 5.29 29.31
CA THR A 278 5.41 6.53 29.96
C THR A 278 6.91 6.67 29.87
N ALA A 279 7.38 7.87 29.59
CA ALA A 279 8.80 8.21 29.66
C ALA A 279 9.32 8.04 31.09
N ASN A 280 10.55 7.56 31.21
CA ASN A 280 11.27 7.41 32.46
C ASN A 280 12.50 8.32 32.41
N ASP A 281 12.45 9.45 33.11
CA ASP A 281 13.61 10.33 33.19
C ASP A 281 14.71 9.66 34.05
N GLY A 282 15.71 9.06 33.39
CA GLY A 282 16.94 8.58 34.04
C GLY A 282 17.25 7.07 33.99
N SER A 283 16.50 6.25 33.25
CA SER A 283 16.85 4.83 33.01
C SER A 283 17.48 4.58 31.63
N ALA A 284 18.18 3.44 31.47
CA ALA A 284 18.77 3.02 30.20
C ALA A 284 17.69 2.86 29.09
N ALA A 285 16.58 2.21 29.43
CA ALA A 285 15.33 2.30 28.67
C ALA A 285 14.65 3.63 28.99
N GLY A 286 14.35 4.43 27.98
CA GLY A 286 13.74 5.76 28.14
C GLY A 286 12.23 5.76 28.37
N ALA A 287 11.55 4.61 28.20
CA ALA A 287 10.12 4.48 28.53
C ALA A 287 9.74 3.09 29.06
N SER A 288 8.58 3.00 29.70
CA SER A 288 8.02 1.77 30.25
C SER A 288 6.55 1.59 29.91
N PHE A 289 6.16 0.33 29.69
CA PHE A 289 4.80 -0.08 29.38
C PHE A 289 3.85 0.25 30.54
N VAL A 290 2.71 0.86 30.22
CA VAL A 290 1.64 1.17 31.17
C VAL A 290 0.48 0.20 31.00
N ARG A 291 -0.13 0.18 29.80
CA ARG A 291 -1.32 -0.62 29.50
C ARG A 291 -1.53 -0.82 28.00
N ARG A 292 -2.27 -1.87 27.63
CA ARG A 292 -2.86 -1.98 26.28
C ARG A 292 -4.12 -1.15 26.25
N LEU A 293 -4.31 -0.37 25.19
CA LEU A 293 -5.51 0.42 24.97
C LEU A 293 -6.51 -0.32 24.08
N LEU A 294 -6.05 -0.76 22.91
CA LEU A 294 -6.85 -1.45 21.91
C LEU A 294 -6.13 -2.72 21.47
N ALA A 295 -6.90 -3.78 21.21
CA ALA A 295 -6.42 -5.05 20.69
C ALA A 295 -7.40 -5.55 19.63
N VAL A 296 -6.98 -5.57 18.36
CA VAL A 296 -7.81 -5.99 17.22
C VAL A 296 -7.19 -7.23 16.59
N PRO A 297 -7.87 -8.38 16.60
CA PRO A 297 -7.38 -9.57 15.93
C PRO A 297 -7.34 -9.36 14.41
N GLN A 298 -6.23 -9.75 13.77
CA GLN A 298 -6.03 -9.63 12.33
C GLN A 298 -6.16 -11.01 11.66
N PRO A 299 -6.97 -11.13 10.59
CA PRO A 299 -7.13 -12.40 9.91
C PRO A 299 -5.87 -12.79 9.13
N GLN A 300 -5.24 -11.85 8.42
CA GLN A 300 -4.02 -12.10 7.64
C GLN A 300 -2.80 -11.36 8.22
N ASP A 301 -1.63 -11.58 7.64
CA ASP A 301 -0.38 -10.88 8.01
C ASP A 301 -0.05 -9.68 7.13
N THR A 302 -0.99 -9.25 6.29
CA THR A 302 -0.92 -8.11 5.37
C THR A 302 -2.10 -7.17 5.60
N HIS A 303 -1.99 -5.95 5.08
CA HIS A 303 -2.90 -4.84 5.33
C HIS A 303 -3.09 -4.56 6.83
N ASN A 304 -1.97 -4.60 7.55
CA ASN A 304 -1.96 -4.27 8.98
C ASN A 304 -2.02 -2.77 9.20
N ALA A 305 -1.90 -1.93 8.15
CA ALA A 305 -1.70 -0.50 8.26
C ALA A 305 -0.50 -0.18 9.20
N GLY A 306 -0.58 0.91 9.96
CA GLY A 306 0.43 1.23 10.96
C GLY A 306 0.21 2.59 11.60
N ALA A 307 -0.48 3.48 10.88
CA ALA A 307 -0.72 4.85 11.28
C ALA A 307 -1.42 5.00 12.65
N VAL A 308 -0.84 5.86 13.49
CA VAL A 308 -1.44 6.36 14.73
C VAL A 308 -1.02 7.81 14.91
N THR A 309 -1.96 8.73 15.11
CA THR A 309 -1.64 10.16 15.25
C THR A 309 -2.69 10.89 16.08
N PHE A 310 -2.32 11.98 16.74
CA PHE A 310 -3.28 12.82 17.44
C PHE A 310 -3.88 13.88 16.51
N GLY A 311 -5.18 14.06 16.60
CA GLY A 311 -5.87 15.16 15.97
C GLY A 311 -5.72 16.48 16.73
N PRO A 312 -6.02 17.62 16.07
CA PRO A 312 -6.04 18.94 16.71
C PRO A 312 -7.14 19.06 17.78
N ASP A 313 -8.08 18.11 17.80
CA ASP A 313 -9.13 17.97 18.81
C ASP A 313 -8.67 17.22 20.07
N GLY A 314 -7.43 16.73 20.10
CA GLY A 314 -6.85 16.03 21.26
C GLY A 314 -7.15 14.55 21.31
N TYR A 315 -7.88 14.00 20.34
CA TYR A 315 -8.17 12.56 20.27
C TYR A 315 -7.13 11.80 19.46
N LEU A 316 -7.03 10.51 19.73
CA LEU A 316 -6.13 9.61 19.03
C LEU A 316 -6.84 8.96 17.84
N TYR A 317 -6.25 9.10 16.66
CA TYR A 317 -6.70 8.47 15.42
C TYR A 317 -5.87 7.23 15.12
N ILE A 318 -6.51 6.15 14.68
CA ILE A 318 -5.86 4.87 14.36
C ILE A 318 -6.34 4.37 12.99
N GLY A 319 -5.42 4.13 12.05
CA GLY A 319 -5.75 3.52 10.76
C GLY A 319 -5.80 2.00 10.86
N MET A 320 -6.85 1.36 10.36
CA MET A 320 -7.03 -0.09 10.36
C MET A 320 -7.19 -0.55 8.91
N GLY A 321 -6.29 -1.40 8.42
CA GLY A 321 -6.49 -2.05 7.13
C GLY A 321 -7.63 -3.05 7.17
N ASP A 322 -8.05 -3.51 6.00
CA ASP A 322 -9.19 -4.41 5.78
C ASP A 322 -8.96 -5.85 6.25
N GLY A 323 -7.80 -6.15 6.85
CA GLY A 323 -7.46 -7.48 7.35
C GLY A 323 -6.71 -8.36 6.35
N GLY A 324 -6.42 -7.88 5.15
CA GLY A 324 -5.41 -8.45 4.27
C GLY A 324 -5.90 -9.53 3.32
N GLY A 325 -4.92 -10.05 2.57
CA GLY A 325 -5.18 -10.98 1.47
C GLY A 325 -5.59 -10.25 0.18
N ALA A 326 -5.24 -10.81 -0.97
CA ALA A 326 -5.61 -10.23 -2.24
C ALA A 326 -7.09 -10.50 -2.54
N HIS A 327 -7.73 -9.58 -3.24
CA HIS A 327 -9.07 -9.73 -3.82
C HIS A 327 -10.22 -9.84 -2.81
N ASP A 328 -10.00 -9.53 -1.53
CA ASP A 328 -11.01 -9.54 -0.46
C ASP A 328 -11.89 -10.79 -0.39
N ASN A 329 -11.32 -11.94 -0.74
CA ASN A 329 -12.01 -13.22 -0.77
C ASN A 329 -11.42 -14.26 0.19
N ASN A 330 -10.42 -13.87 0.98
CA ASN A 330 -9.79 -14.72 1.99
C ASN A 330 -10.61 -14.76 3.29
N PRO A 331 -10.41 -15.78 4.15
CA PRO A 331 -11.06 -15.82 5.46
C PRO A 331 -10.77 -14.56 6.29
N GLY A 332 -11.80 -14.05 6.97
CA GLY A 332 -11.73 -12.82 7.77
C GLY A 332 -12.48 -11.64 7.19
N HIS A 333 -12.88 -11.71 5.92
CA HIS A 333 -13.79 -10.74 5.29
C HIS A 333 -15.24 -11.08 5.61
N VAL A 334 -16.03 -10.05 5.90
CA VAL A 334 -17.47 -10.18 6.22
C VAL A 334 -18.31 -10.02 4.95
N SER A 335 -19.57 -10.46 5.02
CA SER A 335 -20.51 -10.21 3.92
C SER A 335 -20.79 -8.71 3.80
N ASP A 336 -20.68 -8.19 2.59
CA ASP A 336 -20.93 -6.79 2.30
C ASP A 336 -22.43 -6.56 1.99
N TRP A 337 -22.87 -5.30 2.01
CA TRP A 337 -24.24 -4.89 1.72
C TRP A 337 -24.57 -4.79 0.23
N TYR A 338 -23.58 -4.87 -0.65
CA TYR A 338 -23.76 -4.81 -2.10
C TYR A 338 -24.01 -6.21 -2.67
N GLU A 339 -25.08 -6.40 -3.44
CA GLU A 339 -25.37 -7.73 -4.02
C GLU A 339 -24.27 -8.21 -5.00
N ASP A 340 -23.67 -7.30 -5.76
CA ASP A 340 -22.65 -7.60 -6.76
C ASP A 340 -21.21 -7.69 -6.18
N ASN A 341 -21.07 -7.41 -4.88
CA ASN A 341 -19.82 -7.48 -4.16
C ASN A 341 -19.98 -8.41 -2.94
N GLU A 342 -19.41 -9.60 -3.02
CA GLU A 342 -19.69 -10.71 -2.10
C GLU A 342 -19.18 -10.50 -0.65
N GLY A 343 -18.31 -9.50 -0.41
CA GLY A 343 -17.73 -9.29 0.91
C GLY A 343 -16.53 -8.35 0.94
N GLY A 344 -16.11 -8.02 2.15
CA GLY A 344 -14.97 -7.16 2.44
C GLY A 344 -15.15 -6.45 3.77
N ASN A 345 -14.06 -5.91 4.32
CA ASN A 345 -14.10 -5.18 5.59
C ASN A 345 -14.09 -3.65 5.43
N GLY A 346 -13.85 -3.12 4.23
CA GLY A 346 -13.87 -1.67 3.99
C GLY A 346 -15.28 -1.08 4.08
N GLN A 347 -16.30 -1.87 3.80
CA GLN A 347 -17.67 -1.39 3.76
C GLN A 347 -18.35 -1.59 5.14
N ASP A 348 -18.52 -2.82 5.63
CA ASP A 348 -19.29 -3.07 6.85
C ASP A 348 -18.72 -2.43 8.14
N VAL A 349 -19.57 -1.66 8.83
CA VAL A 349 -19.20 -0.91 10.06
C VAL A 349 -19.66 -1.57 11.36
N ARG A 350 -20.16 -2.81 11.30
CA ARG A 350 -20.90 -3.47 12.40
C ARG A 350 -20.17 -4.67 12.97
N GLU A 351 -19.56 -5.47 12.11
CA GLU A 351 -18.98 -6.75 12.49
C GLU A 351 -17.58 -6.60 13.07
N ASN A 352 -16.78 -5.66 12.57
CA ASN A 352 -15.40 -5.44 13.02
C ASN A 352 -14.90 -4.00 12.78
N LEU A 353 -13.67 -3.70 13.23
CA LEU A 353 -13.02 -2.39 13.14
C LEU A 353 -12.07 -2.25 11.94
N LEU A 354 -12.02 -3.25 11.05
CA LEU A 354 -11.09 -3.26 9.92
C LEU A 354 -11.57 -2.30 8.82
N GLY A 355 -10.67 -1.94 7.90
CA GLY A 355 -10.96 -1.06 6.75
C GLY A 355 -11.43 0.35 7.15
N SER A 356 -10.92 0.87 8.26
CA SER A 356 -11.44 2.08 8.91
C SER A 356 -10.36 3.00 9.49
N VAL A 357 -10.75 4.26 9.73
CA VAL A 357 -10.04 5.16 10.64
C VAL A 357 -10.85 5.24 11.93
N LEU A 358 -10.22 4.91 13.04
CA LEU A 358 -10.80 4.99 14.38
C LEU A 358 -10.46 6.33 15.04
N ARG A 359 -11.29 6.77 16.00
CA ARG A 359 -11.04 7.93 16.86
C ARG A 359 -11.44 7.62 18.30
N ILE A 360 -10.49 7.69 19.22
CA ILE A 360 -10.70 7.36 20.65
C ILE A 360 -10.14 8.45 21.58
N ASP A 361 -10.69 8.52 22.78
CA ASP A 361 -10.19 9.36 23.87
C ASP A 361 -9.33 8.54 24.82
N VAL A 362 -8.01 8.77 24.78
CA VAL A 362 -7.04 8.06 25.62
C VAL A 362 -6.89 8.66 27.03
N ASP A 363 -7.51 9.80 27.31
CA ASP A 363 -7.55 10.44 28.62
C ASP A 363 -8.73 9.97 29.47
N GLY A 364 -9.75 9.39 28.83
CA GLY A 364 -10.90 8.79 29.47
C GLY A 364 -10.80 7.27 29.66
N GLU A 365 -11.77 6.72 30.38
CA GLU A 365 -12.05 5.29 30.45
C GLU A 365 -13.57 5.12 30.43
N GLU A 366 -14.09 4.18 29.65
CA GLU A 366 -15.53 3.99 29.50
C GLU A 366 -15.89 2.52 29.33
N ASN A 367 -16.97 2.06 29.99
CA ASN A 367 -17.54 0.72 29.81
C ASN A 367 -16.51 -0.43 29.97
N GLY A 368 -15.52 -0.26 30.85
CA GLY A 368 -14.45 -1.23 31.08
C GLY A 368 -13.34 -1.23 30.03
N LYS A 369 -13.38 -0.31 29.06
CA LYS A 369 -12.30 -0.03 28.13
C LYS A 369 -11.32 0.99 28.76
N PRO A 370 -10.01 0.83 28.53
CA PRO A 370 -8.98 1.75 29.04
C PRO A 370 -8.88 3.07 28.25
N TYR A 371 -9.90 3.39 27.47
CA TYR A 371 -10.12 4.60 26.69
C TYR A 371 -11.62 4.92 26.71
N ALA A 372 -12.00 6.15 26.43
CA ALA A 372 -13.39 6.55 26.20
C ALA A 372 -13.70 6.75 24.71
N ILE A 373 -14.98 6.75 24.37
CA ILE A 373 -15.44 7.12 23.02
C ILE A 373 -15.79 8.61 23.02
N PRO A 374 -15.27 9.41 22.08
CA PRO A 374 -15.75 10.78 21.90
C PRO A 374 -17.26 10.82 21.58
N ASP A 375 -18.03 11.63 22.30
CA ASP A 375 -19.49 11.77 22.10
C ASP A 375 -19.86 12.15 20.65
N GLY A 376 -18.95 12.88 19.99
CA GLY A 376 -19.08 13.28 18.59
C GLY A 376 -18.49 12.30 17.60
N ASN A 377 -18.41 10.99 17.91
CA ASN A 377 -18.12 9.98 16.91
C ASN A 377 -19.41 9.60 16.15
N PRO A 378 -19.31 9.30 14.84
CA PRO A 378 -20.47 9.24 13.96
C PRO A 378 -21.44 8.08 14.24
N LEU A 379 -20.94 6.99 14.84
CA LEU A 379 -21.71 5.79 15.12
C LEU A 379 -22.25 5.72 16.56
N VAL A 380 -21.95 6.72 17.42
CA VAL A 380 -22.49 6.78 18.78
C VAL A 380 -24.02 6.85 18.73
N GLY A 381 -24.67 5.85 19.33
CA GLY A 381 -26.13 5.72 19.35
C GLY A 381 -26.76 5.31 18.02
N LYS A 382 -25.96 4.91 17.03
CA LYS A 382 -26.39 4.37 15.74
C LYS A 382 -25.91 2.90 15.59
N PRO A 383 -26.47 2.13 14.64
CA PRO A 383 -25.93 0.80 14.33
C PRO A 383 -24.48 0.90 13.79
N GLY A 384 -23.54 0.24 14.48
CA GLY A 384 -22.12 0.20 14.12
C GLY A 384 -21.21 0.20 15.35
N LEU A 385 -19.90 0.22 15.12
CA LEU A 385 -18.90 0.28 16.19
C LEU A 385 -18.47 1.72 16.49
N ASN A 386 -18.65 2.15 17.73
CA ASN A 386 -18.53 3.55 18.14
C ASN A 386 -17.13 4.17 17.95
N GLU A 387 -16.09 3.34 17.82
CA GLU A 387 -14.71 3.76 17.58
C GLU A 387 -14.52 4.32 16.16
N GLN A 388 -15.33 3.90 15.18
CA GLN A 388 -15.10 4.27 13.78
C GLN A 388 -15.45 5.75 13.53
N PHE A 389 -14.50 6.47 12.95
CA PHE A 389 -14.62 7.87 12.51
C PHE A 389 -14.92 7.97 11.01
N ALA A 390 -14.31 7.08 10.22
CA ALA A 390 -14.51 6.90 8.78
C ALA A 390 -14.19 5.46 8.40
N TRP A 391 -14.66 4.99 7.24
CA TRP A 391 -14.46 3.62 6.73
C TRP A 391 -14.35 3.63 5.20
N GLY A 392 -14.13 2.47 4.59
CA GLY A 392 -13.94 2.34 3.14
C GLY A 392 -12.48 2.37 2.74
N PHE A 393 -11.58 1.89 3.60
CA PHE A 393 -10.14 1.84 3.33
C PHE A 393 -9.65 0.41 3.13
N ARG A 394 -8.58 0.27 2.35
CA ARG A 394 -7.89 -1.01 2.11
C ARG A 394 -6.75 -1.23 3.10
N ASN A 395 -5.73 -0.40 3.00
CA ASN A 395 -4.53 -0.42 3.83
C ASN A 395 -4.04 1.02 4.07
N PRO A 396 -4.69 1.78 4.99
CA PRO A 396 -4.33 3.15 5.33
C PRO A 396 -2.99 3.20 6.07
N TRP A 397 -1.89 3.03 5.33
CA TRP A 397 -0.54 2.77 5.83
C TRP A 397 0.00 3.89 6.71
N ARG A 398 -0.14 5.15 6.24
CA ARG A 398 0.22 6.35 6.99
C ARG A 398 -0.87 7.41 6.89
N MET A 399 -0.97 8.19 7.95
CA MET A 399 -1.87 9.33 8.03
C MET A 399 -1.26 10.43 8.89
N GLY A 400 -1.67 11.66 8.64
CA GLY A 400 -1.19 12.81 9.37
C GLY A 400 -2.11 14.02 9.21
N PHE A 401 -2.16 14.86 10.24
CA PHE A 401 -2.87 16.13 10.16
C PHE A 401 -1.98 17.23 9.58
N SER A 402 -2.49 17.96 8.60
CA SER A 402 -1.90 19.21 8.11
C SER A 402 -3.01 20.25 7.92
N ASP A 403 -2.80 21.48 8.38
CA ASP A 403 -3.85 22.52 8.40
C ASP A 403 -5.22 22.06 8.97
N GLY A 404 -5.19 21.18 9.97
CA GLY A 404 -6.39 20.61 10.60
C GLY A 404 -7.16 19.59 9.75
N LYS A 405 -6.66 19.25 8.56
CA LYS A 405 -7.21 18.19 7.70
C LYS A 405 -6.42 16.90 7.91
N LEU A 406 -7.13 15.78 8.01
CA LEU A 406 -6.53 14.46 8.09
C LEU A 406 -6.24 13.94 6.68
N PHE A 407 -4.98 13.72 6.34
CA PHE A 407 -4.58 13.06 5.10
C PHE A 407 -4.32 11.58 5.40
N VAL A 408 -4.85 10.68 4.58
CA VAL A 408 -4.64 9.24 4.68
C VAL A 408 -4.12 8.74 3.35
N ALA A 409 -2.95 8.12 3.36
CA ALA A 409 -2.39 7.40 2.23
C ALA A 409 -2.84 5.94 2.33
N ASP A 410 -3.68 5.53 1.38
CA ASP A 410 -4.30 4.20 1.34
C ASP A 410 -3.70 3.39 0.19
N VAL A 411 -3.03 2.30 0.53
CA VAL A 411 -2.30 1.48 -0.46
C VAL A 411 -3.31 0.63 -1.22
N GLY A 412 -3.37 0.82 -2.54
CA GLY A 412 -4.26 0.07 -3.43
C GLY A 412 -3.79 -1.36 -3.70
N GLN A 413 -4.54 -2.08 -4.53
CA GLN A 413 -4.27 -3.50 -4.79
C GLN A 413 -3.32 -3.72 -5.98
N ASN A 414 -3.72 -3.29 -7.17
CA ASN A 414 -3.05 -3.63 -8.43
C ASN A 414 -3.02 -2.48 -9.43
N GLY A 415 -3.96 -1.54 -9.33
CA GLY A 415 -4.18 -0.52 -10.35
C GLY A 415 -3.63 0.83 -9.94
N PHE A 416 -4.00 1.28 -8.74
CA PHE A 416 -3.88 2.69 -8.36
C PHE A 416 -3.44 2.83 -6.92
N GLU A 417 -2.67 3.88 -6.65
CA GLU A 417 -2.33 4.36 -5.33
C GLU A 417 -3.11 5.64 -5.04
N GLU A 418 -3.51 5.87 -3.79
CA GLU A 418 -4.36 7.01 -3.45
C GLU A 418 -4.03 7.72 -2.14
N VAL A 419 -4.35 9.02 -2.09
CA VAL A 419 -4.38 9.80 -0.85
C VAL A 419 -5.72 10.53 -0.75
N SER A 420 -6.35 10.38 0.41
CA SER A 420 -7.67 10.95 0.72
C SER A 420 -7.57 12.00 1.82
N ILE A 421 -8.38 13.07 1.71
CA ILE A 421 -8.64 13.98 2.84
C ILE A 421 -9.84 13.44 3.60
N VAL A 422 -9.59 12.94 4.80
CA VAL A 422 -10.56 12.22 5.59
C VAL A 422 -11.39 13.15 6.47
N THR A 423 -12.71 13.03 6.32
CA THR A 423 -13.73 13.70 7.12
C THR A 423 -14.64 12.69 7.81
N GLU A 424 -15.21 13.10 8.94
CA GLU A 424 -16.11 12.28 9.77
C GLU A 424 -17.33 11.77 9.00
N ASP A 425 -17.78 10.55 9.32
CA ASP A 425 -19.02 9.94 8.81
C ASP A 425 -19.00 9.78 7.28
N ARG A 426 -17.84 9.40 6.73
CA ARG A 426 -17.63 9.18 5.29
C ARG A 426 -17.09 7.78 4.99
N ASN A 427 -17.47 7.31 3.81
CA ASN A 427 -17.02 6.07 3.18
C ASN A 427 -16.09 6.35 1.98
N TYR A 428 -14.87 5.81 1.99
CA TYR A 428 -13.83 6.02 0.95
C TYR A 428 -13.83 4.94 -0.15
N GLY A 429 -14.82 4.04 -0.14
CA GLY A 429 -15.19 3.26 -1.31
C GLY A 429 -14.49 1.92 -1.48
N TRP A 430 -13.44 1.58 -0.71
CA TRP A 430 -12.91 0.22 -0.73
C TRP A 430 -13.93 -0.77 -0.15
N ASN A 431 -14.32 -1.86 -0.81
CA ASN A 431 -13.71 -2.49 -1.98
C ASN A 431 -14.66 -2.51 -3.19
N VAL A 432 -15.42 -1.45 -3.41
CA VAL A 432 -16.14 -1.22 -4.69
C VAL A 432 -15.39 -0.29 -5.63
N ARG A 433 -14.39 0.42 -5.09
CA ARG A 433 -13.48 1.30 -5.83
C ARG A 433 -12.04 1.08 -5.40
N GLU A 434 -11.13 1.30 -6.34
CA GLU A 434 -9.68 1.44 -6.13
C GLU A 434 -9.30 2.78 -6.80
N GLY A 435 -9.03 3.82 -6.00
CA GLY A 435 -9.04 5.19 -6.50
C GLY A 435 -10.44 5.64 -6.94
N THR A 436 -10.50 6.24 -8.11
CA THR A 436 -11.69 6.68 -8.82
C THR A 436 -12.25 5.59 -9.74
N HIS A 437 -11.59 4.43 -9.79
CA HIS A 437 -11.91 3.32 -10.67
C HIS A 437 -12.72 2.25 -9.96
N CYS A 438 -13.53 1.52 -10.73
CA CYS A 438 -14.31 0.43 -10.20
C CYS A 438 -13.43 -0.75 -9.81
N PHE A 439 -13.82 -1.41 -8.72
CA PHE A 439 -13.19 -2.63 -8.26
C PHE A 439 -14.25 -3.70 -8.03
N LYS A 440 -13.86 -4.96 -8.22
CA LYS A 440 -14.68 -6.12 -7.86
C LYS A 440 -13.82 -7.16 -7.15
N PRO A 441 -14.26 -7.67 -5.98
CA PRO A 441 -13.56 -8.76 -5.32
C PRO A 441 -13.49 -10.05 -6.13
N GLY A 442 -12.56 -10.91 -5.70
CA GLY A 442 -12.20 -12.13 -6.38
C GLY A 442 -11.17 -11.91 -7.51
N PRO A 443 -10.35 -12.92 -7.82
CA PRO A 443 -9.23 -12.80 -8.76
C PRO A 443 -9.66 -12.49 -10.19
N GLU A 444 -10.87 -12.87 -10.59
CA GLU A 444 -11.44 -12.51 -11.89
C GLU A 444 -11.98 -11.08 -11.87
N GLY A 445 -12.74 -10.70 -10.83
CA GLY A 445 -13.29 -9.36 -10.67
C GLY A 445 -12.21 -8.28 -10.58
N SER A 446 -11.13 -8.53 -9.83
CA SER A 446 -10.06 -7.53 -9.67
C SER A 446 -9.19 -7.37 -10.91
N ARG A 447 -9.23 -8.34 -11.84
CA ARG A 447 -8.51 -8.26 -13.12
C ARG A 447 -9.37 -7.63 -14.21
N ASN A 448 -10.67 -7.84 -14.13
CA ASN A 448 -11.67 -7.35 -15.06
C ASN A 448 -12.74 -6.57 -14.28
N PRO A 449 -12.38 -5.40 -13.73
CA PRO A 449 -13.35 -4.59 -13.01
C PRO A 449 -14.51 -4.19 -13.93
N PRO A 450 -15.74 -4.05 -13.39
CA PRO A 450 -16.87 -3.63 -14.19
C PRO A 450 -16.69 -2.19 -14.67
N GLU A 451 -17.29 -1.85 -15.82
CA GLU A 451 -17.28 -0.47 -16.35
C GLU A 451 -17.97 0.51 -15.39
N GLU A 452 -19.00 0.05 -14.69
CA GLU A 452 -19.75 0.82 -13.71
C GLU A 452 -19.77 0.10 -12.36
N CYS A 453 -19.67 0.89 -11.30
CA CYS A 453 -19.77 0.46 -9.92
C CYS A 453 -20.58 1.48 -9.12
N PRO A 454 -21.17 1.09 -7.97
CA PRO A 454 -21.92 2.01 -7.14
C PRO A 454 -21.10 3.25 -6.77
N SER A 455 -21.72 4.43 -6.85
CA SER A 455 -21.16 5.69 -6.32
C SER A 455 -21.68 6.04 -4.92
N GLN A 456 -22.53 5.17 -4.37
CA GLN A 456 -23.20 5.33 -3.08
C GLN A 456 -23.63 3.97 -2.54
N LEU A 457 -23.93 3.92 -1.25
CA LEU A 457 -24.49 2.75 -0.57
C LEU A 457 -25.91 2.42 -1.07
N PRO A 458 -26.41 1.19 -0.88
CA PRO A 458 -27.82 0.86 -1.06
C PRO A 458 -28.71 1.84 -0.29
N SER A 459 -29.87 2.21 -0.85
CA SER A 459 -30.70 3.29 -0.30
C SER A 459 -31.21 3.05 1.12
N ASP A 460 -31.36 1.79 1.51
CA ASP A 460 -31.78 1.32 2.83
C ASP A 460 -30.61 1.15 3.82
N VAL A 461 -29.37 1.22 3.33
CA VAL A 461 -28.15 1.22 4.13
C VAL A 461 -27.66 2.65 4.27
N ARG A 462 -27.68 3.16 5.51
CA ARG A 462 -27.17 4.51 5.85
C ARG A 462 -27.71 5.62 4.94
N ASN A 463 -28.97 5.48 4.49
CA ASN A 463 -29.67 6.41 3.61
C ASN A 463 -28.96 6.66 2.26
N GLY A 464 -28.26 5.67 1.71
CA GLY A 464 -27.58 5.79 0.42
C GLY A 464 -26.43 6.79 0.44
N GLU A 465 -25.62 6.76 1.49
CA GLU A 465 -24.43 7.59 1.64
C GLU A 465 -23.52 7.50 0.41
N ARG A 466 -22.97 8.64 -0.04
CA ARG A 466 -22.06 8.69 -1.19
C ARG A 466 -20.68 8.17 -0.81
N LEU A 467 -20.06 7.47 -1.76
CA LEU A 467 -18.64 7.15 -1.70
C LEU A 467 -17.83 8.40 -2.02
N ILE A 468 -16.76 8.61 -1.27
CA ILE A 468 -15.84 9.74 -1.42
C ILE A 468 -14.60 9.22 -2.15
N GLY A 469 -14.21 9.90 -3.24
CA GLY A 469 -12.97 9.60 -3.96
C GLY A 469 -11.76 10.30 -3.35
N PRO A 470 -10.55 9.91 -3.74
CA PRO A 470 -9.33 10.51 -3.25
C PRO A 470 -9.11 11.91 -3.82
N VAL A 471 -8.16 12.63 -3.22
CA VAL A 471 -7.66 13.91 -3.77
C VAL A 471 -6.42 13.72 -4.63
N ILE A 472 -5.69 12.62 -4.44
CA ILE A 472 -4.51 12.24 -5.23
C ILE A 472 -4.68 10.79 -5.65
N GLU A 473 -4.40 10.51 -6.93
CA GLU A 473 -4.38 9.17 -7.49
C GLU A 473 -3.27 9.09 -8.54
N TYR A 474 -2.60 7.94 -8.62
CA TYR A 474 -1.68 7.63 -9.70
C TYR A 474 -1.62 6.10 -9.94
N PRO A 475 -1.42 5.67 -11.20
CA PRO A 475 -1.43 4.26 -11.53
C PRO A 475 -0.12 3.57 -11.11
N HIS A 476 -0.14 2.24 -11.07
CA HIS A 476 1.09 1.44 -10.96
C HIS A 476 1.89 1.44 -12.26
N SER A 477 1.23 1.59 -13.41
CA SER A 477 1.86 1.55 -14.73
C SER A 477 1.17 2.49 -15.73
N TYR A 478 1.95 3.13 -16.59
CA TYR A 478 1.49 3.96 -17.70
C TYR A 478 2.41 3.79 -18.91
N GLY A 479 1.86 3.58 -20.11
CA GLY A 479 2.67 3.37 -21.33
C GLY A 479 3.66 2.20 -21.24
N GLY A 480 3.35 1.16 -20.44
CA GLY A 480 4.26 0.05 -20.16
C GLY A 480 5.36 0.33 -19.12
N THR A 481 5.45 1.57 -18.62
CA THR A 481 6.43 2.02 -17.63
C THR A 481 5.82 2.03 -16.23
N GLY A 482 6.59 1.62 -15.22
CA GLY A 482 6.17 1.67 -13.81
C GLY A 482 6.12 3.09 -13.26
N VAL A 483 4.97 3.48 -12.72
CA VAL A 483 4.72 4.81 -12.12
C VAL A 483 4.80 4.67 -10.59
N GLY A 484 3.76 4.13 -9.96
CA GLY A 484 3.68 3.85 -8.53
C GLY A 484 3.98 2.41 -8.13
N SER A 485 4.14 2.16 -6.82
CA SER A 485 4.20 0.80 -6.28
C SER A 485 3.43 0.64 -4.97
N ALA A 486 3.58 1.59 -4.06
CA ALA A 486 2.83 1.65 -2.80
C ALA A 486 3.01 3.05 -2.21
N VAL A 487 1.91 3.78 -2.03
CA VAL A 487 1.94 5.10 -1.41
C VAL A 487 2.33 4.96 0.06
N ILE A 488 3.30 5.77 0.48
CA ILE A 488 3.85 5.73 1.84
C ILE A 488 3.27 6.83 2.72
N GLY A 489 2.64 7.85 2.14
CA GLY A 489 2.10 9.00 2.85
C GLY A 489 3.09 10.15 3.00
N GLY A 490 2.62 11.24 3.61
CA GLY A 490 3.29 12.53 3.57
C GLY A 490 2.59 13.61 4.38
N TYR A 491 3.00 14.86 4.16
CA TYR A 491 2.47 16.03 4.85
C TYR A 491 2.40 17.22 3.90
N VAL A 492 1.53 18.20 4.21
CA VAL A 492 1.64 19.51 3.56
C VAL A 492 2.95 20.15 4.02
N TYR A 493 3.71 20.69 3.07
CA TYR A 493 4.96 21.37 3.35
C TYR A 493 4.68 22.79 3.87
N GLU A 494 4.89 22.96 5.17
CA GLU A 494 4.60 24.19 5.93
C GLU A 494 5.88 24.94 6.33
N ASN A 495 7.05 24.44 5.95
CA ASN A 495 8.35 25.06 6.20
C ASN A 495 8.72 26.06 5.09
N ASP A 496 9.43 27.13 5.42
CA ASP A 496 9.76 28.21 4.48
C ASP A 496 11.12 28.02 3.76
N ALA A 497 11.84 26.93 4.05
CA ALA A 497 13.17 26.72 3.46
C ALA A 497 13.13 26.39 1.96
N ILE A 498 12.06 25.75 1.47
CA ILE A 498 11.90 25.32 0.07
C ILE A 498 10.63 25.95 -0.50
N GLU A 499 10.73 27.19 -0.97
CA GLU A 499 9.59 28.00 -1.47
C GLU A 499 8.75 27.27 -2.53
N SER A 500 9.38 26.48 -3.41
CA SER A 500 8.67 25.76 -4.47
C SER A 500 7.75 24.63 -3.99
N LEU A 501 7.86 24.23 -2.72
CA LEU A 501 7.02 23.21 -2.10
C LEU A 501 5.93 23.79 -1.20
N GLU A 502 5.93 25.11 -0.93
CA GLU A 502 4.99 25.74 0.00
C GLU A 502 3.54 25.39 -0.34
N GLY A 503 2.82 24.82 0.63
CA GLY A 503 1.41 24.43 0.50
C GLY A 503 1.15 23.18 -0.35
N LYS A 504 2.17 22.56 -0.94
CA LYS A 504 2.03 21.26 -1.61
C LYS A 504 2.03 20.12 -0.59
N TYR A 505 1.30 19.05 -0.89
CA TYR A 505 1.41 17.81 -0.12
C TYR A 505 2.57 16.98 -0.66
N VAL A 506 3.61 16.82 0.16
CA VAL A 506 4.85 16.10 -0.19
C VAL A 506 4.79 14.72 0.42
N PHE A 507 4.91 13.69 -0.40
CA PHE A 507 4.73 12.29 0.01
C PHE A 507 5.70 11.35 -0.71
N GLY A 508 5.85 10.14 -0.16
CA GLY A 508 6.71 9.11 -0.72
C GLY A 508 5.94 7.98 -1.39
N ASP A 509 6.61 7.28 -2.30
CA ASP A 509 6.24 5.96 -2.79
C ASP A 509 7.41 4.99 -2.60
N PHE A 510 7.11 3.77 -2.16
CA PHE A 510 8.07 2.72 -1.85
C PHE A 510 9.05 2.42 -3.00
N ARG A 511 8.52 2.43 -4.24
CA ARG A 511 9.11 2.21 -5.57
C ARG A 511 10.38 1.37 -5.74
N LYS A 512 10.32 0.44 -6.70
CA LYS A 512 11.46 -0.31 -7.26
C LYS A 512 11.35 -0.41 -8.78
N THR A 513 12.46 -0.69 -9.46
CA THR A 513 12.43 -1.06 -10.89
C THR A 513 11.82 -2.45 -11.08
N LYS A 514 11.07 -2.64 -12.17
CA LYS A 514 10.40 -3.92 -12.47
C LYS A 514 11.38 -4.98 -12.97
N GLU A 515 12.41 -4.57 -13.70
CA GLU A 515 13.35 -5.47 -14.39
C GLU A 515 14.45 -5.98 -13.46
N THR A 516 14.96 -5.11 -12.59
CA THR A 516 16.10 -5.40 -11.72
C THR A 516 15.76 -5.42 -10.25
N GLU A 517 14.48 -5.22 -9.89
CA GLU A 517 13.99 -5.17 -8.50
C GLU A 517 14.83 -4.20 -7.64
N THR A 518 15.40 -3.18 -8.27
CA THR A 518 16.32 -2.25 -7.64
C THR A 518 15.50 -1.17 -6.96
N PRO A 519 15.69 -0.93 -5.66
CA PRO A 519 14.97 0.13 -4.97
C PRO A 519 15.34 1.48 -5.55
N THR A 520 14.32 2.22 -5.98
CA THR A 520 14.50 3.59 -6.47
C THR A 520 13.94 4.58 -5.47
N GLY A 521 12.74 4.33 -4.94
CA GLY A 521 12.01 5.26 -4.08
C GLY A 521 11.70 6.58 -4.79
N SER A 522 10.46 7.03 -4.71
CA SER A 522 10.05 8.32 -5.29
C SER A 522 9.53 9.24 -4.21
N LEU A 523 9.78 10.54 -4.40
CA LEU A 523 9.11 11.61 -3.66
C LEU A 523 8.27 12.40 -4.65
N PHE A 524 7.02 12.63 -4.29
CA PHE A 524 6.08 13.38 -5.09
C PHE A 524 5.65 14.63 -4.32
N ALA A 525 5.24 15.66 -5.05
CA ALA A 525 4.51 16.79 -4.51
C ALA A 525 3.19 16.95 -5.26
N ALA A 526 2.11 17.21 -4.53
CA ALA A 526 0.79 17.42 -5.08
C ALA A 526 0.30 18.84 -4.80
N THR A 527 -0.12 19.54 -5.84
CA THR A 527 -0.68 20.89 -5.75
C THR A 527 -2.21 20.81 -5.69
N PRO A 528 -2.85 21.38 -4.66
CA PRO A 528 -4.31 21.39 -4.55
C PRO A 528 -5.00 22.06 -5.74
N THR A 529 -6.03 21.40 -6.27
CA THR A 529 -6.91 21.93 -7.32
C THR A 529 -8.27 22.35 -6.73
N GLU A 530 -9.02 23.21 -7.45
CA GLU A 530 -10.36 23.63 -7.00
C GLU A 530 -11.39 22.49 -7.13
N GLU A 531 -11.28 21.69 -8.18
CA GLU A 531 -12.12 20.51 -8.46
C GLU A 531 -11.25 19.38 -9.03
N GLY A 532 -11.59 18.14 -8.68
CA GLY A 532 -10.91 16.94 -9.18
C GLY A 532 -9.66 16.55 -8.38
N LEU A 533 -8.83 15.72 -9.02
CA LEU A 533 -7.55 15.29 -8.47
C LEU A 533 -6.54 16.43 -8.45
N TRP A 534 -5.60 16.37 -7.53
CA TRP A 534 -4.51 17.32 -7.39
C TRP A 534 -3.46 17.09 -8.48
N GLU A 535 -2.77 18.16 -8.87
CA GLU A 535 -1.70 18.09 -9.88
C GLU A 535 -0.44 17.51 -9.24
N LEU A 536 0.09 16.44 -9.82
CA LEU A 536 1.26 15.73 -9.33
C LEU A 536 2.54 16.15 -10.06
N GLU A 537 3.63 16.20 -9.29
CA GLU A 537 4.99 16.32 -9.80
C GLU A 537 5.93 15.37 -9.05
N GLU A 538 6.92 14.79 -9.73
CA GLU A 538 7.99 14.00 -9.11
C GLU A 538 9.16 14.90 -8.75
N LEU A 539 9.56 14.88 -7.48
CA LEU A 539 10.67 15.70 -6.99
C LEU A 539 12.00 15.19 -7.53
N VAL A 540 12.85 16.12 -7.97
CA VAL A 540 14.19 15.80 -8.46
C VAL A 540 15.20 15.92 -7.31
N ILE A 541 15.89 14.82 -6.99
CA ILE A 541 16.91 14.78 -5.93
C ILE A 541 18.29 15.11 -6.50
N GLU A 542 18.66 16.39 -6.51
CA GLU A 542 19.85 16.89 -7.24
C GLU A 542 21.19 16.29 -6.78
N ASN A 543 21.28 15.90 -5.51
CA ASN A 543 22.50 15.32 -4.95
C ASN A 543 22.59 13.79 -5.10
N ARG A 544 21.82 13.20 -6.02
CA ARG A 544 21.81 11.76 -6.35
C ARG A 544 21.87 11.55 -7.86
N GLU A 545 22.61 10.52 -8.28
CA GLU A 545 22.99 10.27 -9.68
C GLU A 545 21.80 10.18 -10.65
N ASN A 546 20.68 9.61 -10.20
CA ASN A 546 19.49 9.38 -11.03
C ASN A 546 18.32 10.33 -10.68
N GLY A 547 18.55 11.35 -9.86
CA GLY A 547 17.47 12.25 -9.41
C GLY A 547 16.42 11.60 -8.51
N THR A 548 16.61 10.34 -8.08
CA THR A 548 15.70 9.59 -7.20
C THR A 548 16.29 9.38 -5.80
N VAL A 549 15.50 8.81 -4.89
CA VAL A 549 15.94 8.52 -3.50
C VAL A 549 17.03 7.44 -3.46
N GLY A 550 17.07 6.53 -4.43
CA GLY A 550 18.03 5.42 -4.53
C GLY A 550 17.89 4.34 -3.45
N ALA A 551 16.74 4.26 -2.79
CA ALA A 551 16.44 3.30 -1.73
C ALA A 551 14.91 3.17 -1.57
N TYR A 552 14.43 2.10 -0.93
CA TYR A 552 13.01 1.97 -0.61
C TYR A 552 12.61 3.10 0.34
N VAL A 553 11.53 3.81 0.03
CA VAL A 553 10.93 4.78 0.96
C VAL A 553 9.95 4.02 1.87
N LEU A 554 10.11 4.16 3.18
CA LEU A 554 9.30 3.42 4.18
C LEU A 554 8.35 4.33 4.97
N ALA A 555 8.74 5.59 5.16
CA ALA A 555 7.92 6.61 5.79
C ALA A 555 8.41 8.02 5.43
N ILE A 556 7.51 8.99 5.54
CA ILE A 556 7.85 10.41 5.61
C ILE A 556 7.63 10.86 7.06
N GLY A 557 8.61 11.56 7.62
CA GLY A 557 8.54 12.17 8.94
C GLY A 557 8.43 13.69 8.86
N ARG A 558 7.93 14.33 9.92
CA ARG A 558 7.85 15.79 10.05
C ARG A 558 8.35 16.24 11.43
N ASP A 559 9.15 17.30 11.48
CA ASP A 559 9.53 17.96 12.74
C ASP A 559 8.52 19.05 13.14
N ASN A 560 8.67 19.61 14.34
CA ASN A 560 7.77 20.65 14.86
C ASN A 560 7.80 21.97 14.06
N ASP A 561 8.81 22.18 13.21
CA ASP A 561 8.97 23.36 12.35
C ASP A 561 8.49 23.10 10.91
N GLY A 562 7.81 21.97 10.67
CA GLY A 562 7.31 21.56 9.35
C GLY A 562 8.39 20.98 8.43
N GLY A 563 9.62 20.78 8.90
CA GLY A 563 10.70 20.16 8.15
C GLY A 563 10.42 18.68 7.91
N LEU A 564 10.61 18.24 6.65
CA LEU A 564 10.31 16.87 6.25
C LEU A 564 11.55 15.97 6.22
N TYR A 565 11.32 14.70 6.51
CA TYR A 565 12.31 13.64 6.56
C TYR A 565 11.84 12.43 5.75
N VAL A 566 12.77 11.71 5.14
CA VAL A 566 12.53 10.48 4.38
C VAL A 566 13.22 9.33 5.11
N LEU A 567 12.46 8.30 5.46
CA LEU A 567 12.95 7.09 6.09
C LEU A 567 13.11 6.04 5.01
N THR A 568 14.31 5.48 4.90
CA THR A 568 14.64 4.58 3.79
C THR A 568 15.28 3.30 4.26
N THR A 569 15.25 2.26 3.42
CA THR A 569 16.13 1.10 3.55
C THR A 569 16.63 0.66 2.17
N ALA A 570 17.86 0.16 2.08
CA ALA A 570 18.34 -0.46 0.84
C ALA A 570 17.88 -1.92 0.73
N GLU A 571 17.59 -2.57 1.86
CA GLU A 571 17.23 -3.97 1.95
C GLU A 571 16.03 -4.18 2.86
N THR A 572 14.99 -4.84 2.36
CA THR A 572 13.80 -5.18 3.14
C THR A 572 13.98 -6.48 3.95
N SER A 573 15.05 -7.24 3.69
CA SER A 573 15.25 -8.62 4.18
C SER A 573 16.47 -8.81 5.11
N GLY A 574 16.73 -7.85 6.00
CA GLY A 574 17.57 -8.12 7.19
C GLY A 574 18.97 -7.50 7.26
N GLY A 575 19.29 -6.51 6.42
CA GLY A 575 20.46 -5.65 6.58
C GLY A 575 20.20 -4.45 7.50
N ARG A 576 21.22 -3.95 8.22
CA ARG A 576 21.13 -2.67 8.96
C ARG A 576 21.34 -1.48 8.01
N THR A 577 20.55 -1.43 6.94
CA THR A 577 20.64 -0.41 5.87
C THR A 577 19.59 0.69 6.01
N GLY A 578 18.82 0.67 7.10
CA GLY A 578 17.87 1.71 7.43
C GLY A 578 18.58 3.05 7.65
N ALA A 579 18.05 4.10 7.04
CA ALA A 579 18.60 5.45 7.09
C ALA A 579 17.48 6.48 7.19
N VAL A 580 17.84 7.69 7.65
CA VAL A 580 16.93 8.84 7.73
C VAL A 580 17.60 10.03 7.08
N HIS A 581 16.88 10.67 6.17
CA HIS A 581 17.36 11.82 5.41
C HIS A 581 16.46 13.02 5.65
N ARG A 582 17.02 14.21 5.84
CA ARG A 582 16.26 15.46 5.87
C ARG A 582 16.12 16.01 4.45
N ILE A 583 14.91 16.40 4.06
CA ILE A 583 14.68 17.13 2.80
C ILE A 583 15.18 18.56 2.97
N ARG A 584 15.93 19.04 1.99
CA ARG A 584 16.63 20.32 2.04
C ARG A 584 16.49 21.08 0.73
N PRO A 585 16.68 22.41 0.75
CA PRO A 585 16.68 23.22 -0.47
C PRO A 585 17.74 22.73 -1.46
N PRO A 586 17.49 22.88 -2.76
CA PRO A 586 18.50 22.64 -3.80
C PRO A 586 19.71 23.55 -3.55
N ASN A 587 20.84 23.25 -4.19
CA ASN A 587 22.05 24.05 -4.00
C ASN A 587 21.82 25.50 -4.49
N ASP A 588 22.27 26.49 -3.71
CA ASP A 588 22.29 27.88 -4.17
C ASP A 588 23.37 28.02 -5.27
N PRO A 589 23.01 28.37 -6.53
CA PRO A 589 23.98 28.53 -7.61
C PRO A 589 25.07 29.58 -7.31
N GLN A 590 24.92 30.42 -6.27
CA GLN A 590 25.95 31.37 -5.85
C GLN A 590 27.00 30.79 -4.89
N GLN A 591 26.76 29.69 -4.18
CA GLN A 591 27.73 29.14 -3.21
C GLN A 591 28.92 28.42 -3.87
N GLU A 592 28.75 27.82 -5.05
CA GLU A 592 29.86 27.15 -5.77
C GLU A 592 30.97 28.13 -6.22
N SER A 593 30.64 29.42 -6.36
CA SER A 593 31.61 30.44 -6.79
C SER A 593 32.59 30.87 -5.68
N THR A 594 32.35 30.49 -4.42
CA THR A 594 33.15 30.96 -3.27
C THR A 594 34.17 29.94 -2.75
N ILE A 595 34.14 28.68 -3.20
CA ILE A 595 35.09 27.64 -2.76
C ILE A 595 36.32 27.57 -3.69
N SER A 596 36.25 28.14 -4.90
CA SER A 596 37.37 28.17 -5.86
C SER A 596 38.13 29.50 -5.84
N THR A 597 38.60 29.96 -4.68
CA THR A 597 39.71 30.93 -4.60
C THR A 597 40.33 30.98 -3.21
N THR A 598 41.16 29.99 -2.89
CA THR A 598 42.27 30.20 -1.95
C THR A 598 43.48 29.42 -2.43
N GLU A 599 44.35 30.08 -3.22
CA GLU A 599 45.77 29.76 -3.32
C GLU A 599 46.40 29.82 -1.90
N THR A 600 47.50 29.20 -1.51
CA THR A 600 48.73 28.67 -2.13
C THR A 600 49.34 27.78 -0.99
N THR A 601 50.10 26.70 -1.20
CA THR A 601 51.53 26.69 -1.54
C THR A 601 52.03 25.26 -1.66
N SER A 602 52.74 24.98 -2.74
CA SER A 602 53.53 23.79 -2.97
C SER A 602 54.84 23.83 -2.17
N THR A 603 55.16 22.74 -1.47
CA THR A 603 56.53 22.22 -1.40
C THR A 603 56.47 20.71 -1.40
N SER A 604 57.07 20.15 -2.45
CA SER A 604 57.31 18.73 -2.67
C SER A 604 58.29 18.17 -1.64
N ASP A 605 57.97 17.01 -1.06
CA ASP A 605 58.99 16.01 -0.79
C ASP A 605 58.42 14.61 -1.03
N THR A 606 59.15 13.89 -1.88
CA THR A 606 58.85 12.55 -2.37
C THR A 606 59.42 11.53 -1.40
N ALA A 607 58.61 10.57 -0.95
CA ALA A 607 59.13 9.30 -0.44
C ALA A 607 58.16 8.16 -0.76
N THR A 608 58.49 7.46 -1.84
CA THR A 608 57.95 6.17 -2.26
C THR A 608 58.24 5.10 -1.21
N ALA A 609 57.23 4.30 -0.84
CA ALA A 609 57.45 3.00 -0.21
C ALA A 609 56.49 1.97 -0.80
N THR A 610 57.05 1.09 -1.62
CA THR A 610 56.44 -0.15 -2.12
C THR A 610 56.62 -1.26 -1.10
N ALA A 611 55.62 -2.14 -1.04
CA ALA A 611 55.38 -3.23 -0.09
C ALA A 611 56.46 -4.31 0.06
N ALA A 612 56.43 -5.00 1.22
CA ALA A 612 56.75 -6.43 1.34
C ALA A 612 56.13 -7.08 2.61
N GLU A 613 55.19 -7.99 2.36
CA GLU A 613 54.93 -9.32 2.95
C GLU A 613 55.27 -9.72 4.41
N THR A 614 54.21 -10.25 5.06
CA THR A 614 54.06 -11.58 5.70
C THR A 614 54.87 -11.93 6.96
N THR A 615 54.18 -12.23 8.08
CA THR A 615 54.00 -13.61 8.64
C THR A 615 53.41 -13.57 10.07
N GLN A 616 52.59 -14.59 10.30
CA GLN A 616 51.77 -15.01 11.44
C GLN A 616 52.55 -15.49 12.69
N MET A 617 51.86 -15.46 13.84
CA MET A 617 51.86 -16.42 14.98
C MET A 617 52.26 -15.93 16.38
N ALA A 618 51.39 -16.35 17.32
CA ALA A 618 51.62 -16.88 18.67
C ALA A 618 51.16 -16.01 19.86
N GLU A 619 50.25 -16.62 20.64
CA GLU A 619 49.85 -16.26 22.01
C GLU A 619 51.05 -16.20 22.99
N PRO A 620 50.81 -15.72 24.22
CA PRO A 620 50.75 -16.70 25.30
C PRO A 620 49.67 -16.46 26.36
N THR A 621 49.12 -17.57 26.85
CA THR A 621 48.39 -17.74 28.11
C THR A 621 49.34 -17.79 29.32
N GLN A 622 48.92 -17.25 30.49
CA GLN A 622 49.18 -17.85 31.81
C GLN A 622 48.39 -17.21 32.98
N SER A 623 47.86 -18.09 33.83
CA SER A 623 46.98 -17.91 35.00
C SER A 623 47.65 -17.42 36.30
N ALA A 624 46.85 -16.94 37.27
CA ALA A 624 46.99 -17.25 38.72
C ALA A 624 45.76 -16.83 39.60
N THR A 625 44.98 -17.83 40.03
CA THR A 625 44.38 -18.15 41.36
C THR A 625 44.04 -17.11 42.46
N THR A 626 42.73 -17.08 42.82
CA THR A 626 42.04 -17.46 44.10
C THR A 626 42.33 -16.82 45.47
N ALA A 627 41.29 -16.21 46.08
CA ALA A 627 40.75 -16.37 47.47
C ALA A 627 39.66 -15.28 47.68
N GLY A 628 38.43 -15.48 48.15
CA GLY A 628 37.85 -16.42 49.11
C GLY A 628 37.50 -15.68 50.41
N THR A 629 36.20 -15.47 50.71
CA THR A 629 35.51 -15.55 52.04
C THR A 629 34.38 -14.50 52.23
N THR A 630 33.12 -14.97 52.27
CA THR A 630 31.97 -14.40 53.01
C THR A 630 31.80 -15.23 54.31
N PRO A 631 31.13 -14.79 55.40
CA PRO A 631 29.64 -14.79 55.46
C PRO A 631 28.97 -13.77 56.43
N GLY A 632 27.65 -13.53 56.26
CA GLY A 632 26.72 -13.48 57.41
C GLY A 632 25.74 -12.31 57.58
N ALA A 633 24.57 -12.40 56.92
CA ALA A 633 23.20 -12.39 57.45
C ALA A 633 22.63 -11.34 58.47
N THR A 634 21.60 -10.61 58.00
CA THR A 634 20.21 -10.47 58.52
C THR A 634 19.90 -9.70 59.82
N THR A 635 19.06 -8.64 59.75
CA THR A 635 17.70 -8.48 60.36
C THR A 635 17.20 -7.01 60.33
N THR A 636 15.87 -6.85 60.30
CA THR A 636 15.04 -5.65 60.05
C THR A 636 14.70 -4.83 61.33
N PRO A 637 13.67 -3.95 61.36
CA PRO A 637 13.79 -2.48 61.45
C PRO A 637 13.36 -1.91 62.83
N ASN A 638 13.52 -0.60 63.04
CA ASN A 638 12.90 0.04 64.21
C ASN A 638 12.41 1.47 63.91
N GLU A 639 11.12 1.70 64.19
CA GLU A 639 10.48 3.00 64.36
C GLU A 639 10.93 3.66 65.67
N THR A 640 10.76 5.00 65.79
CA THR A 640 10.03 5.72 66.88
C THR A 640 10.50 7.18 67.03
N THR A 641 9.71 8.11 66.50
CA THR A 641 9.04 9.26 67.17
C THR A 641 9.81 10.39 67.91
N ALA A 642 9.58 11.60 67.38
CA ALA A 642 9.28 12.91 68.01
C ALA A 642 10.33 13.79 68.71
N THR A 643 10.40 15.06 68.28
CA THR A 643 10.21 16.23 69.17
C THR A 643 9.74 17.50 68.42
N ASN A 644 8.80 18.22 69.05
CA ASN A 644 8.06 19.43 68.66
C ASN A 644 8.87 20.75 68.72
N ARG A 645 8.57 21.73 67.84
CA ARG A 645 7.97 23.06 68.20
C ARG A 645 7.70 24.02 66.99
N THR A 646 6.40 24.20 66.73
CA THR A 646 5.56 25.41 66.47
C THR A 646 6.20 26.78 66.14
N THR A 647 5.72 27.49 65.08
CA THR A 647 4.66 28.55 65.11
C THR A 647 4.33 29.21 63.74
N THR A 648 3.01 29.27 63.42
CA THR A 648 2.16 30.33 62.78
C THR A 648 2.51 30.93 61.40
N GLY A 649 1.61 31.17 60.44
CA GLY A 649 0.14 31.08 60.36
C GLY A 649 -0.39 31.48 58.96
N SER A 650 -1.63 31.10 58.63
CA SER A 650 -2.39 31.49 57.42
C SER A 650 -2.90 32.95 57.46
N PRO A 651 -3.46 33.48 56.35
CA PRO A 651 -4.93 33.39 56.21
C PRO A 651 -5.45 33.08 54.79
N THR A 652 -6.67 32.55 54.79
CA THR A 652 -7.58 32.30 53.67
C THR A 652 -8.31 33.58 53.24
N THR A 653 -8.56 33.79 51.94
CA THR A 653 -9.80 34.44 51.45
C THR A 653 -10.08 34.03 49.99
N ALA A 654 -11.32 33.63 49.71
CA ALA A 654 -11.87 33.38 48.38
C ALA A 654 -12.33 34.68 47.71
N THR A 655 -12.32 34.77 46.37
CA THR A 655 -13.35 35.45 45.54
C THR A 655 -13.23 34.98 44.06
N THR A 656 -14.38 34.93 43.40
CA THR A 656 -14.82 34.42 42.10
C THR A 656 -14.34 35.09 40.79
N SER A 657 -14.31 34.26 39.73
CA SER A 657 -14.85 34.41 38.35
C SER A 657 -14.63 35.68 37.51
N ALA A 658 -14.15 35.50 36.26
CA ALA A 658 -14.74 36.10 35.05
C ALA A 658 -14.27 35.40 33.76
N ALA A 659 -15.22 34.85 33.01
CA ALA A 659 -15.13 34.56 31.58
C ALA A 659 -15.95 35.62 30.81
N PRO A 660 -15.68 35.92 29.52
CA PRO A 660 -16.61 36.68 28.70
C PRO A 660 -17.41 35.75 27.78
N ALA A 661 -18.73 35.86 27.84
CA ALA A 661 -19.66 35.43 26.80
C ALA A 661 -20.47 36.64 26.35
N THR A 662 -20.62 36.83 25.04
CA THR A 662 -21.63 37.71 24.43
C THR A 662 -22.72 36.84 23.82
N GLY A 663 -23.94 36.94 24.35
CA GLY A 663 -25.13 36.27 23.83
C GLY A 663 -26.03 37.21 23.02
N THR A 664 -27.00 36.64 22.31
CA THR A 664 -28.24 37.33 21.90
C THR A 664 -29.42 36.35 21.94
N THR A 665 -30.24 36.55 22.97
CA THR A 665 -31.70 36.37 23.18
C THR A 665 -32.56 35.27 22.53
N ALA A 666 -33.37 34.68 23.42
CA ALA A 666 -34.38 33.65 23.28
C ALA A 666 -35.77 34.13 22.82
N THR A 667 -36.67 33.18 22.52
CA THR A 667 -38.07 33.15 23.04
C THR A 667 -38.62 31.72 23.03
N THR A 668 -39.15 31.27 24.16
CA THR A 668 -39.90 30.02 24.37
C THR A 668 -41.39 30.32 24.60
N THR A 669 -42.27 29.36 24.32
CA THR A 669 -43.54 29.12 25.08
C THR A 669 -43.96 27.65 24.92
N PRO A 670 -44.56 26.99 25.94
CA PRO A 670 -44.58 25.53 26.10
C PRO A 670 -45.98 24.88 25.96
N THR A 671 -46.05 23.55 25.92
CA THR A 671 -47.26 22.80 26.36
C THR A 671 -46.89 21.42 26.93
N THR A 672 -47.43 21.17 28.12
CA THR A 672 -47.40 20.00 29.00
C THR A 672 -48.30 18.86 28.50
N VAL A 673 -48.04 17.58 28.86
CA VAL A 673 -48.95 16.64 29.58
C VAL A 673 -48.17 15.34 29.96
N ALA A 674 -48.51 14.83 31.15
CA ALA A 674 -47.92 13.74 31.93
C ALA A 674 -48.23 12.29 31.44
N ALA A 675 -47.35 11.31 31.73
CA ALA A 675 -47.49 10.15 32.65
C ALA A 675 -48.67 9.19 32.35
N THR A 676 -48.62 7.85 32.41
CA THR A 676 -48.03 6.84 33.34
C THR A 676 -48.41 5.45 32.72
N GLU A 677 -47.64 4.36 32.70
CA GLU A 677 -47.52 3.20 33.64
C GLU A 677 -46.83 2.08 32.81
N THR A 678 -45.72 1.46 33.22
CA THR A 678 -45.57 0.26 34.08
C THR A 678 -46.30 -0.99 33.57
N GLU A 679 -45.58 -2.00 33.09
CA GLU A 679 -45.60 -3.36 33.69
C GLU A 679 -44.52 -4.31 33.15
N THR A 680 -44.16 -5.21 34.05
CA THR A 680 -43.07 -6.19 34.09
C THR A 680 -43.55 -7.56 33.59
N ALA A 681 -42.65 -8.42 33.08
CA ALA A 681 -42.51 -9.86 33.40
C ALA A 681 -41.90 -10.65 32.22
N THR A 682 -40.73 -11.28 32.32
CA THR A 682 -40.36 -12.56 32.97
C THR A 682 -40.30 -13.72 31.96
N ALA A 683 -39.16 -14.40 31.97
CA ALA A 683 -38.80 -15.58 31.19
C ALA A 683 -39.60 -16.83 31.56
N THR A 684 -39.73 -17.76 30.61
CA THR A 684 -39.67 -19.22 30.85
C THR A 684 -39.36 -19.99 29.56
N SER A 685 -38.51 -20.99 29.73
CA SER A 685 -38.19 -22.12 28.86
C SER A 685 -39.41 -22.98 28.50
N ASP A 686 -39.36 -23.68 27.35
CA ASP A 686 -39.82 -25.07 27.30
C ASP A 686 -39.19 -25.85 26.14
N THR A 687 -38.93 -27.12 26.44
CA THR A 687 -38.35 -28.18 25.61
C THR A 687 -39.50 -29.05 25.09
N GLU A 688 -39.52 -29.47 23.81
CA GLU A 688 -40.15 -30.74 23.43
C GLU A 688 -39.52 -31.39 22.18
N THR A 689 -39.65 -32.71 22.20
CA THR A 689 -38.95 -33.80 21.54
C THR A 689 -39.41 -34.16 20.11
N SER A 690 -38.44 -34.54 19.27
CA SER A 690 -38.37 -35.71 18.37
C SER A 690 -39.66 -36.37 17.83
N THR A 691 -39.72 -36.54 16.50
CA THR A 691 -40.03 -37.86 15.88
C THR A 691 -39.30 -38.07 14.55
N SER A 692 -39.08 -39.36 14.29
CA SER A 692 -38.11 -40.03 13.43
C SER A 692 -38.49 -40.22 11.95
N GLY A 693 -37.47 -40.35 11.09
CA GLY A 693 -37.56 -40.97 9.77
C GLY A 693 -36.21 -41.53 9.31
N THR A 694 -35.99 -42.82 9.57
CA THR A 694 -34.81 -43.66 9.28
C THR A 694 -34.66 -44.02 7.80
N THR A 695 -33.45 -44.01 7.22
CA THR A 695 -32.76 -45.21 6.63
C THR A 695 -31.37 -44.94 6.00
N THR A 696 -30.33 -45.39 6.72
CA THR A 696 -29.23 -46.31 6.35
C THR A 696 -28.41 -46.22 5.05
N GLY A 697 -27.07 -46.21 5.26
CA GLY A 697 -26.04 -46.90 4.46
C GLY A 697 -25.00 -45.94 3.89
N GLY A 698 -23.73 -45.88 4.28
CA GLY A 698 -22.82 -46.89 4.82
C GLY A 698 -21.63 -47.00 3.85
N GLY A 699 -20.47 -46.44 4.21
CA GLY A 699 -19.25 -46.53 3.41
C GLY A 699 -18.07 -45.85 4.09
N ALA A 700 -17.23 -46.64 4.75
CA ALA A 700 -15.95 -46.24 5.32
C ALA A 700 -14.82 -46.51 4.32
N SER A 701 -13.84 -45.61 4.22
CA SER A 701 -12.44 -45.95 3.87
C SER A 701 -11.52 -44.82 4.35
N THR A 702 -10.84 -45.02 5.49
CA THR A 702 -9.38 -45.22 5.59
C THR A 702 -8.52 -44.01 5.23
N ALA A 703 -7.92 -43.45 6.28
CA ALA A 703 -6.79 -42.56 6.25
C ALA A 703 -5.60 -43.17 5.49
N THR A 704 -4.90 -42.33 4.73
CA THR A 704 -3.50 -42.56 4.36
C THR A 704 -2.75 -41.26 4.57
N GLU A 705 -1.68 -41.33 5.34
CA GLU A 705 -0.68 -40.28 5.53
C GLU A 705 -0.04 -39.90 4.19
N GLY A 706 0.19 -38.61 3.99
CA GLY A 706 1.01 -38.08 2.90
C GLY A 706 1.38 -36.64 3.23
N GLY A 707 2.65 -36.42 3.58
CA GLY A 707 3.19 -35.10 3.85
C GLY A 707 3.14 -34.20 2.62
N GLY A 708 2.83 -32.92 2.84
CA GLY A 708 2.87 -31.87 1.83
C GLY A 708 3.69 -30.70 2.36
N VAL A 709 4.88 -30.52 1.78
CA VAL A 709 5.71 -29.31 1.88
C VAL A 709 5.42 -28.48 0.63
N SER A 710 5.35 -27.15 0.85
CA SER A 710 5.57 -26.03 -0.07
C SER A 710 4.69 -25.83 -1.30
N GLY A 711 4.07 -24.64 -1.35
CA GLY A 711 4.40 -23.66 -2.39
C GLY A 711 3.46 -23.58 -3.57
N GLU A 712 2.39 -22.82 -3.42
CA GLU A 712 1.73 -22.15 -4.56
C GLU A 712 1.74 -20.65 -4.28
N SER A 713 2.61 -19.95 -5.00
CA SER A 713 2.66 -18.49 -5.05
C SER A 713 1.49 -17.99 -5.89
N SER A 714 0.48 -17.44 -5.24
CA SER A 714 -0.58 -16.65 -5.88
C SER A 714 0.05 -15.39 -6.49
N GLY A 715 -0.18 -15.17 -7.79
CA GLY A 715 0.30 -14.01 -8.55
C GLY A 715 -0.03 -12.72 -7.82
N SER A 716 1.02 -12.08 -7.29
CA SER A 716 0.95 -10.87 -6.49
C SER A 716 1.28 -9.67 -7.39
N GLY A 717 0.38 -8.68 -7.44
CA GLY A 717 0.71 -7.39 -8.03
C GLY A 717 1.88 -6.72 -7.29
N PRO A 718 2.53 -5.70 -7.89
CA PRO A 718 3.71 -5.06 -7.31
C PRO A 718 3.46 -4.49 -5.89
N GLY A 719 2.25 -4.00 -5.59
CA GLY A 719 1.86 -3.51 -4.26
C GLY A 719 1.81 -4.58 -3.17
N PHE A 720 1.37 -5.80 -3.49
CA PHE A 720 1.36 -6.94 -2.55
C PHE A 720 2.77 -7.38 -2.15
N GLY A 721 3.72 -7.28 -3.09
CA GLY A 721 5.11 -7.69 -2.88
C GLY A 721 5.95 -6.66 -2.13
N ALA A 722 5.60 -5.37 -2.16
CA ALA A 722 6.43 -4.29 -1.61
C ALA A 722 6.56 -4.34 -0.08
N LEU A 723 5.43 -4.39 0.64
CA LEU A 723 5.42 -4.44 2.10
C LEU A 723 5.59 -5.88 2.63
N ALA A 724 5.09 -6.89 1.91
CA ALA A 724 5.39 -8.29 2.19
C ALA A 724 6.86 -8.65 1.89
N ALA A 725 7.60 -7.94 1.02
CA ALA A 725 9.05 -8.14 0.84
C ALA A 725 9.87 -7.73 2.07
N LEU A 726 9.27 -7.01 3.04
CA LEU A 726 9.86 -6.82 4.36
C LEU A 726 9.89 -8.13 5.20
N SER A 727 9.37 -9.26 4.69
CA SER A 727 9.28 -10.55 5.41
C SER A 727 10.60 -11.31 5.62
N GLY A 728 11.70 -10.88 5.00
CA GLY A 728 12.92 -11.68 4.97
C GLY A 728 13.80 -11.56 6.20
N LEU A 729 13.41 -12.07 7.37
CA LEU A 729 14.35 -12.22 8.50
C LEU A 729 14.26 -13.63 9.10
N ALA A 730 15.26 -14.45 8.76
CA ALA A 730 15.66 -15.59 9.57
C ALA A 730 16.92 -15.21 10.36
N LEU A 731 16.89 -15.55 11.66
CA LEU A 731 17.87 -15.28 12.71
C LEU A 731 19.34 -15.25 12.24
N GLY A 732 20.07 -14.25 12.71
CA GLY A 732 21.52 -14.20 12.56
C GLY A 732 22.33 -13.41 13.59
N VAL A 733 21.76 -12.66 14.54
CA VAL A 733 22.58 -11.97 15.56
C VAL A 733 21.76 -11.76 16.85
N ALA A 734 21.91 -12.65 17.84
CA ALA A 734 21.77 -12.38 19.29
C ALA A 734 21.78 -13.68 20.11
N ARG A 735 22.90 -14.42 20.10
CA ARG A 735 23.28 -15.36 21.18
C ARG A 735 24.67 -15.93 20.91
N LEU A 736 25.72 -15.20 21.27
CA LEU A 736 27.08 -15.76 21.37
C LEU A 736 27.99 -14.94 22.30
N LEU A 737 27.44 -14.37 23.38
CA LEU A 737 28.21 -13.80 24.49
C LEU A 737 27.63 -14.12 25.89
N ALA A 738 26.84 -15.18 26.02
CA ALA A 738 26.37 -15.68 27.32
C ALA A 738 26.09 -17.18 27.24
N ASP A 739 27.12 -17.98 27.01
CA ASP A 739 27.24 -19.36 27.51
C ASP A 739 28.61 -19.91 27.12
N SER A 740 29.61 -19.47 27.88
CA SER A 740 30.86 -20.18 28.07
C SER A 740 31.40 -19.78 29.44
N ASP A 741 30.79 -20.35 30.49
CA ASP A 741 31.39 -20.65 31.80
C ASP A 741 30.34 -21.34 32.68
N ASP A 742 30.11 -22.65 32.43
CA ASP A 742 30.13 -23.78 33.40
C ASP A 742 29.46 -25.04 32.81
#